data_AF-R6YM54-F1
#
_entry.id   AF-R6YM54-F1
#
_cell.length_a   1.000
_cell.length_b   1.000
_cell.length_c   1.000
_cell.angle_alpha   90.00
_cell.angle_beta   90.00
_cell.angle_gamma   90.00
#
_symmetry.space_group_name_H-M   'P 1'
#
loop_
_entity.id
_entity.type
_entity.pdbx_description
1 polymer ?
#
loop_
_entity_poly.entity_id
_entity_poly.type
_entity_poly.pdbx_seq_one_letter_code
_entity_poly.pdbx_strand_id
1 'polypeptide(L)'
;MLCTFKRLIYPKVPPPEDSGYRIVLYRPCEKLRDAAGRPVTEVKAVGFFLPTGENLSYELKGRWARDSKYGVQFEVEGYEEIITPTKEGIIGYLSSGQIKGIGPKTAEKIFQAFGTDTLRILDEEPERLLSIPGISAGKLKKIQESYLANRGARDVVAFLVPHGVTPNRAVKVYQAFGKETMDILRRPPYRLCEVAGIGFLTADQIARSLGLDPRSPERMDAALLHTLQEAEQRGHLCLEKHDLLRQSLKLLRTEGLTEAMAAVRAGRLVEENKLVTYHQWVYRWPTARAEIKLAQWIAALLQRDAMPVEEALPQKLSAVEKELGMALNDQQRTAVLTAIRSPVTILTGGPGTGKTLTQKALLALYKKLCPNNTVQCCAPTGRAARRMEESTGVPAATIHKALKLLAGEDGVYSEPEPLDADLVLVDEASMLDIYLAENLFRSLKPGCQVVLVGDADQLPSVGPGAVLRELLSCGQIPVVRLTKIYRQDAGSPIAINAALIRAGNLHLEYGPDFEFIESADLECSAGLIEELYLREVGRFGVDNVALLSPFRKKTETGVNALNPKLREWVNPKSPDKPEVSHGKRLFRLGDKVMQTRNVEDVSNGDIGTITAIAREDSDFLVTVDFGDGRVKKYDSSKLELLDLAYATTVHKSQGAEYDSVIISVQSAHAVMLNRPLLYTAITRAKKRVILVGERKALCMAIRRTDTEHRNTQLARRILDRLEQLREENQHGNVS
;
A
#
# COMPACT_ATOMS: atom_id res chain seq x y z
N MET A 1 41.83 16.57 -15.85
CA MET A 1 41.02 17.75 -16.24
C MET A 1 39.58 17.47 -15.85
N LEU A 2 39.02 18.24 -14.90
CA LEU A 2 37.61 18.10 -14.51
C LEU A 2 36.69 18.77 -15.54
N CYS A 3 35.68 18.05 -16.02
CA CYS A 3 34.76 18.55 -17.04
C CYS A 3 33.38 17.87 -17.00
N THR A 4 32.35 18.48 -17.61
CA THR A 4 31.02 17.88 -17.77
C THR A 4 30.70 17.63 -19.23
N PHE A 5 29.91 16.60 -19.52
CA PHE A 5 29.51 16.29 -20.90
C PHE A 5 28.67 17.44 -21.49
N LYS A 6 28.95 17.82 -22.75
CA LYS A 6 28.17 18.82 -23.48
C LYS A 6 27.40 18.21 -24.65
N ARG A 7 28.09 17.45 -25.52
CA ARG A 7 27.47 16.85 -26.72
C ARG A 7 28.36 15.79 -27.34
N LEU A 8 27.76 14.71 -27.86
CA LEU A 8 28.41 13.72 -28.71
C LEU A 8 28.52 14.24 -30.16
N ILE A 9 29.71 14.22 -30.76
CA ILE A 9 29.97 14.64 -32.15
C ILE A 9 29.98 13.43 -33.08
N TYR A 10 30.52 12.29 -32.63
CA TYR A 10 30.58 11.04 -33.39
C TYR A 10 30.50 9.84 -32.43
N PRO A 11 29.77 8.76 -32.80
CA PRO A 11 29.00 8.59 -34.04
C PRO A 11 27.66 9.34 -34.01
N LYS A 12 27.17 9.80 -35.17
CA LYS A 12 25.87 10.49 -35.29
C LYS A 12 24.67 9.54 -35.16
N VAL A 13 24.89 8.26 -35.42
CA VAL A 13 23.94 7.14 -35.27
C VAL A 13 24.74 5.99 -34.65
N PRO A 14 24.26 5.33 -33.58
CA PRO A 14 24.99 4.22 -32.97
C PRO A 14 25.17 3.10 -34.01
N PRO A 15 26.42 2.70 -34.35
CA PRO A 15 26.67 1.65 -35.32
C PRO A 15 26.23 0.27 -34.78
N PRO A 16 25.89 -0.70 -35.65
CA PRO A 16 25.51 -2.06 -35.23
C PRO A 16 26.65 -2.82 -34.54
N GLU A 17 27.89 -2.45 -34.86
CA GLU A 17 29.11 -2.99 -34.26
C GLU A 17 29.81 -1.88 -33.47
N ASP A 18 30.01 -2.13 -32.16
CA ASP A 18 30.51 -1.16 -31.20
C ASP A 18 32.02 -0.94 -31.40
N SER A 19 32.38 -0.09 -32.36
CA SER A 19 33.79 0.34 -32.54
C SER A 19 34.31 1.13 -31.33
N GLY A 20 33.45 1.49 -30.38
CA GLY A 20 33.78 2.17 -29.12
C GLY A 20 34.29 3.60 -29.28
N TYR A 21 34.80 3.99 -30.45
CA TYR A 21 35.44 5.28 -30.67
C TYR A 21 34.43 6.43 -30.70
N ARG A 22 34.63 7.41 -29.85
CA ARG A 22 33.75 8.57 -29.67
C ARG A 22 34.53 9.86 -29.80
N ILE A 23 33.88 10.85 -30.41
CA ILE A 23 34.34 12.24 -30.39
C ILE A 23 33.30 13.02 -29.58
N VAL A 24 33.71 13.57 -28.45
CA VAL A 24 32.81 14.20 -27.47
C VAL A 24 33.28 15.61 -27.16
N LEU A 25 32.32 16.51 -26.99
CA LEU A 25 32.56 17.87 -26.52
C LEU A 25 32.24 17.94 -25.03
N TYR A 26 33.20 18.40 -24.22
CA TYR A 26 33.05 18.61 -22.77
C TYR A 26 33.16 20.09 -22.41
N ARG A 27 32.53 20.50 -21.31
CA ARG A 27 32.74 21.81 -20.67
C ARG A 27 33.70 21.64 -19.48
N PRO A 28 34.86 22.29 -19.46
CA PRO A 28 35.75 22.24 -18.30
C PRO A 28 35.08 22.89 -17.08
N CYS A 29 35.19 22.24 -15.92
CA CYS A 29 34.75 22.79 -14.63
C CYS A 29 35.79 23.76 -14.04
N GLU A 30 37.02 23.70 -14.55
CA GLU A 30 38.15 24.53 -14.17
C GLU A 30 38.31 25.71 -15.12
N LYS A 31 38.91 26.81 -14.63
CA LYS A 31 39.23 27.98 -15.47
C LYS A 31 40.45 27.67 -16.35
N LEU A 32 40.21 27.07 -17.51
CA LEU A 32 41.25 26.80 -18.51
C LEU A 32 41.49 28.04 -19.40
N ARG A 33 42.75 28.26 -19.78
CA ARG A 33 43.15 29.28 -20.76
C ARG A 33 43.93 28.63 -21.90
N ASP A 34 43.72 29.12 -23.12
CA ASP A 34 44.53 28.72 -24.28
C ASP A 34 45.92 29.37 -24.25
N ALA A 35 46.79 28.99 -25.19
CA ALA A 35 48.14 29.55 -25.32
C ALA A 35 48.17 31.08 -25.58
N ALA A 36 47.03 31.67 -25.94
CA ALA A 36 46.84 33.11 -26.13
C ALA A 36 46.15 33.78 -24.92
N GLY A 37 45.96 33.06 -23.81
CA GLY A 37 45.37 33.56 -22.56
C GLY A 37 43.85 33.69 -22.56
N ARG A 38 43.15 33.23 -23.61
CA ARG A 38 41.69 33.28 -23.74
C ARG A 38 41.03 32.13 -22.98
N PRO A 39 39.87 32.35 -22.33
CA PRO A 39 39.18 31.30 -21.60
C PRO A 39 38.68 30.20 -22.54
N VAL A 40 38.97 28.95 -22.19
CA VAL A 40 38.48 27.78 -22.93
C VAL A 40 37.15 27.36 -22.32
N THR A 41 36.07 27.51 -23.08
CA THR A 41 34.72 27.14 -22.64
C THR A 41 34.34 25.71 -22.99
N GLU A 42 35.03 25.10 -23.96
CA GLU A 42 34.72 23.77 -24.52
C GLU A 42 35.99 23.04 -24.94
N VAL A 43 36.03 21.74 -24.68
CA VAL A 43 37.15 20.86 -25.04
C VAL A 43 36.64 19.71 -25.90
N LYS A 44 37.25 19.53 -27.07
CA LYS A 44 36.99 18.39 -27.95
C LYS A 44 37.87 17.22 -27.51
N ALA A 45 37.27 16.16 -27.01
CA ALA A 45 37.94 14.96 -26.56
C ALA A 45 37.69 13.79 -27.52
N VAL A 46 38.71 12.97 -27.75
CA VAL A 46 38.67 11.79 -28.62
C VAL A 46 39.23 10.58 -27.91
N GLY A 47 38.61 9.42 -28.13
CA GLY A 47 39.01 8.17 -27.47
C GLY A 47 37.92 7.10 -27.56
N PHE A 48 38.19 5.94 -26.99
CA PHE A 48 37.23 4.83 -26.93
C PHE A 48 36.38 4.92 -25.66
N PHE A 49 35.09 4.59 -25.77
CA PHE A 49 34.09 4.54 -24.71
C PHE A 49 34.02 5.80 -23.83
N LEU A 50 34.20 6.97 -24.46
CA LEU A 50 34.09 8.25 -23.75
C LEU A 50 32.69 8.42 -23.13
N PRO A 51 32.61 8.90 -21.88
CA PRO A 51 31.35 8.98 -21.16
C PRO A 51 30.46 10.12 -21.70
N THR A 52 29.15 9.93 -21.64
CA THR A 52 28.17 10.85 -22.24
C THR A 52 27.02 11.22 -21.30
N GLY A 53 27.18 11.02 -19.99
CA GLY A 53 26.19 11.38 -18.99
C GLY A 53 26.13 12.90 -18.78
N GLU A 54 24.97 13.50 -19.02
CA GLU A 54 24.77 14.96 -18.97
C GLU A 54 24.93 15.55 -17.56
N ASN A 55 24.80 14.74 -16.51
CA ASN A 55 24.78 15.17 -15.10
C ASN A 55 25.95 14.63 -14.27
N LEU A 56 27.03 14.20 -14.92
CA LEU A 56 28.25 13.75 -14.25
C LEU A 56 29.41 14.70 -14.55
N SER A 57 30.32 14.82 -13.57
CA SER A 57 31.63 15.42 -13.80
C SER A 57 32.64 14.28 -14.04
N TYR A 58 33.57 14.52 -14.94
CA TYR A 58 34.58 13.57 -15.35
C TYR A 58 35.95 14.18 -15.17
N GLU A 59 36.82 13.47 -14.45
CA GLU A 59 38.24 13.76 -14.49
C GLU A 59 38.85 12.99 -15.65
N LEU A 60 39.14 13.70 -16.75
CA LEU A 60 39.80 13.13 -17.92
C LEU A 60 41.33 13.13 -17.71
N LYS A 61 41.95 11.99 -17.98
CA LYS A 61 43.40 11.78 -18.03
C LYS A 61 43.80 11.48 -19.48
N GLY A 62 44.85 12.15 -19.95
CA GLY A 62 45.26 12.05 -21.35
C GLY A 62 46.14 13.22 -21.76
N ARG A 63 46.29 13.41 -23.08
CA ARG A 63 47.23 14.36 -23.66
C ARG A 63 46.58 15.25 -24.72
N TRP A 64 47.10 16.47 -24.84
CA TRP A 64 46.71 17.37 -25.91
C TRP A 64 47.42 16.99 -27.21
N ALA A 65 46.65 16.74 -28.26
CA ALA A 65 47.15 16.47 -29.60
C ALA A 65 46.61 17.51 -30.59
N ARG A 66 47.37 17.79 -31.65
CA ARG A 66 46.95 18.70 -32.72
C ARG A 66 46.78 17.92 -34.01
N ASP A 67 45.53 17.71 -34.39
CA ASP A 67 45.18 17.09 -35.65
C ASP A 67 45.19 18.13 -36.79
N SER A 68 45.75 17.76 -37.93
CA SER A 68 45.93 18.65 -39.09
C SER A 68 44.61 19.07 -39.75
N LYS A 69 43.54 18.29 -39.58
CA LYS A 69 42.22 18.51 -40.18
C LYS A 69 41.18 19.02 -39.17
N TYR A 70 41.30 18.66 -37.89
CA TYR A 70 40.27 18.88 -36.87
C TYR A 70 40.71 19.74 -35.68
N GLY A 71 41.94 20.24 -35.69
CA GLY A 71 42.48 21.18 -34.71
C GLY A 71 42.96 20.53 -33.41
N VAL A 72 43.04 21.32 -32.34
CA VAL A 72 43.47 20.85 -31.02
C VAL A 72 42.39 19.94 -30.41
N GLN A 73 42.81 18.77 -29.94
CA GLN A 73 41.96 17.75 -29.34
C GLN A 73 42.63 17.20 -28.08
N PHE A 74 41.81 16.69 -27.16
CA PHE A 74 42.27 15.98 -25.99
C PHE A 74 42.12 14.47 -26.24
N GLU A 75 43.24 13.78 -26.46
CA GLU A 75 43.28 12.32 -26.56
C GLU A 75 43.15 11.74 -25.16
N VAL A 76 42.03 11.09 -24.88
CA VAL A 76 41.73 10.52 -23.56
C VAL A 76 42.35 9.14 -23.46
N GLU A 77 43.20 8.95 -22.46
CA GLU A 77 43.81 7.66 -22.11
C GLU A 77 43.00 6.94 -21.01
N GLY A 78 42.30 7.71 -20.17
CA GLY A 78 41.40 7.19 -19.15
C GLY A 78 40.55 8.30 -18.52
N TYR A 79 39.52 7.91 -17.79
CA TYR A 79 38.67 8.86 -17.08
C TYR A 79 38.16 8.28 -15.77
N GLU A 80 37.86 9.17 -14.81
CA GLU A 80 37.17 8.85 -13.57
C GLU A 80 35.90 9.70 -13.44
N GLU A 81 34.82 9.08 -12.95
CA GLU A 81 33.54 9.75 -12.72
C GLU A 81 33.49 10.34 -11.31
N ILE A 82 33.35 11.67 -11.23
CA ILE A 82 33.30 12.44 -10.00
C ILE A 82 31.89 12.98 -9.79
N ILE A 83 31.36 12.72 -8.60
CA ILE A 83 30.06 13.24 -8.18
C ILE A 83 30.31 14.52 -7.41
N THR A 84 30.08 15.65 -8.09
CA THR A 84 30.16 16.97 -7.46
C THR A 84 28.82 17.27 -6.78
N PRO A 85 28.78 17.59 -5.48
CA PRO A 85 27.53 17.89 -4.79
C PRO A 85 26.85 19.11 -5.40
N THR A 86 25.61 18.97 -5.89
CA THR A 86 24.86 20.11 -6.41
C THR A 86 24.29 20.97 -5.28
N LYS A 87 23.89 22.20 -5.59
CA LYS A 87 23.15 23.05 -4.66
C LYS A 87 21.92 22.33 -4.10
N GLU A 88 21.11 21.69 -4.96
CA GLU A 88 19.93 20.96 -4.50
C GLU A 88 20.30 19.76 -3.63
N GLY A 89 21.38 19.03 -3.96
CA GLY A 89 21.84 17.89 -3.18
C GLY A 89 22.29 18.26 -1.77
N ILE A 90 23.08 19.33 -1.62
CA ILE A 90 23.56 19.82 -0.32
C ILE A 90 22.38 20.30 0.54
N ILE A 91 21.51 21.14 -0.01
CA ILE A 91 20.35 21.68 0.72
C ILE A 91 19.38 20.56 1.06
N GLY A 92 19.16 19.61 0.15
CA GLY A 92 18.34 18.43 0.37
C GLY A 92 18.85 17.56 1.51
N TYR A 93 20.15 17.27 1.54
CA TYR A 93 20.77 16.52 2.64
C TYR A 93 20.62 17.23 3.99
N LEU A 94 20.92 18.53 4.04
CA LEU A 94 20.80 19.35 5.26
C LEU A 94 19.37 19.48 5.76
N SER A 95 18.39 19.54 4.85
CA SER A 95 16.97 19.66 5.16
C SER A 95 16.22 18.32 5.21
N SER A 96 16.94 17.20 5.18
CA SER A 96 16.37 15.84 5.17
C SER A 96 15.53 15.51 6.40
N GLY A 97 15.68 16.26 7.49
CA GLY A 97 15.09 15.95 8.80
C GLY A 97 15.91 14.93 9.60
N GLN A 98 16.89 14.28 8.97
CA GLN A 98 17.87 13.40 9.63
C GLN A 98 18.95 14.18 10.37
N ILE A 99 19.15 15.46 10.03
CA ILE A 99 20.03 16.37 10.77
C ILE A 99 19.17 17.25 11.68
N LYS A 100 19.04 16.80 12.93
CA LYS A 100 18.23 17.49 13.94
C LYS A 100 18.74 18.92 14.14
N GLY A 101 17.83 19.88 14.03
CA GLY A 101 18.14 21.31 14.17
C GLY A 101 18.27 22.07 12.85
N ILE A 102 18.38 21.41 11.71
CA ILE A 102 18.39 22.08 10.40
C ILE A 102 17.05 21.90 9.69
N GLY A 103 16.31 23.01 9.56
CA GLY A 103 15.12 23.08 8.69
C GLY A 103 15.47 23.66 7.31
N PRO A 104 14.54 23.64 6.33
CA PRO A 104 14.78 24.10 4.96
C PRO A 104 15.34 25.52 4.87
N LYS A 105 14.80 26.45 5.66
CA LYS A 105 15.28 27.84 5.72
C LYS A 105 16.70 27.97 6.29
N THR A 106 17.05 27.10 7.23
CA THR A 106 18.40 27.07 7.82
C THR A 106 19.39 26.46 6.83
N ALA A 107 19.01 25.38 6.13
CA ALA A 107 19.84 24.75 5.11
C ALA A 107 20.20 25.72 3.97
N GLU A 108 19.24 26.52 3.49
CA GLU A 108 19.49 27.53 2.46
C GLU A 108 20.50 28.59 2.95
N LYS A 109 20.38 29.05 4.20
CA LYS A 109 21.32 30.02 4.80
C LYS A 109 22.73 29.44 4.92
N ILE A 110 22.86 28.18 5.30
CA ILE A 110 24.15 27.49 5.38
C ILE A 110 24.78 27.42 4.00
N PHE A 111 24.02 27.01 2.99
CA PHE A 111 24.53 26.96 1.62
C PHE A 111 24.89 28.35 1.07
N GLN A 112 24.12 29.40 1.39
CA GLN A 112 24.46 30.77 0.97
C GLN A 112 25.78 31.26 1.57
N ALA A 113 26.11 30.84 2.80
CA ALA A 113 27.34 31.24 3.47
C ALA A 113 28.58 30.47 2.95
N PHE A 114 28.41 29.20 2.57
CA PHE A 114 29.53 28.27 2.35
C PHE A 114 29.54 27.57 0.99
N GLY A 115 28.49 27.72 0.18
CA GLY A 115 28.40 27.15 -1.17
C GLY A 115 28.61 25.63 -1.21
N THR A 116 29.32 25.15 -2.22
CA THR A 116 29.66 23.73 -2.40
C THR A 116 30.59 23.18 -1.31
N ASP A 117 31.31 24.05 -0.60
CA ASP A 117 32.22 23.68 0.51
C ASP A 117 31.47 23.40 1.83
N THR A 118 30.15 23.63 1.88
CA THR A 118 29.32 23.42 3.06
C THR A 118 29.57 22.07 3.74
N LEU A 119 29.64 20.99 2.96
CA LEU A 119 29.80 19.64 3.50
C LEU A 119 31.24 19.39 4.00
N ARG A 120 32.25 20.07 3.43
CA ARG A 120 33.63 20.03 3.92
C ARG A 120 33.75 20.77 5.26
N ILE A 121 33.10 21.93 5.37
CA ILE A 121 33.07 22.71 6.62
C ILE A 121 32.40 21.93 7.75
N LEU A 122 31.35 21.16 7.47
CA LEU A 122 30.75 20.27 8.47
C LEU A 122 31.67 19.14 8.93
N ASP A 123 32.61 18.69 8.07
CA ASP A 123 33.58 17.65 8.38
C ASP A 123 34.80 18.18 9.15
N GLU A 124 35.32 19.34 8.76
CA GLU A 124 36.62 19.86 9.22
C GLU A 124 36.47 21.00 10.24
N GLU A 125 35.50 21.90 10.04
CA GLU A 125 35.38 23.18 10.75
C GLU A 125 33.92 23.50 11.15
N PRO A 126 33.19 22.61 11.84
CA PRO A 126 31.75 22.78 12.10
C PRO A 126 31.43 24.01 12.97
N GLU A 127 32.40 24.53 13.74
CA GLU A 127 32.25 25.74 14.53
C GLU A 127 31.93 26.98 13.69
N ARG A 128 32.31 26.99 12.41
CA ARG A 128 31.99 28.08 11.48
C ARG A 128 30.49 28.25 11.26
N LEU A 129 29.67 27.24 11.53
CA LEU A 129 28.21 27.39 11.48
C LEU A 129 27.66 28.38 12.53
N LEU A 130 28.42 28.72 13.58
CA LEU A 130 28.03 29.76 14.55
C LEU A 130 27.95 31.16 13.93
N SER A 131 28.60 31.40 12.80
CA SER A 131 28.49 32.67 12.08
C SER A 131 27.10 32.86 11.41
N ILE A 132 26.24 31.84 11.43
CA ILE A 132 24.92 31.87 10.78
C ILE A 132 23.84 32.28 11.79
N PRO A 133 23.06 33.33 11.49
CA PRO A 133 21.95 33.77 12.36
C PRO A 133 20.91 32.66 12.57
N GLY A 134 20.74 32.23 13.83
CA GLY A 134 19.78 31.20 14.25
C GLY A 134 20.40 29.83 14.58
N ILE A 135 21.73 29.72 14.63
CA ILE A 135 22.46 28.55 15.13
C ILE A 135 23.16 28.92 16.44
N SER A 136 22.61 28.46 17.57
CA SER A 136 23.22 28.59 18.90
C SER A 136 24.17 27.42 19.20
N ALA A 137 25.05 27.56 20.20
CA ALA A 137 25.97 26.49 20.60
C ALA A 137 25.26 25.15 20.92
N GLY A 138 24.12 25.20 21.62
CA GLY A 138 23.32 23.99 21.91
C GLY A 138 22.69 23.37 20.65
N LYS A 139 22.34 24.19 19.66
CA LYS A 139 21.81 23.73 18.37
C LYS A 139 22.92 23.13 17.50
N LEU A 140 24.10 23.74 17.50
CA LEU A 140 25.29 23.23 16.82
C LEU A 140 25.65 21.82 17.31
N LYS A 141 25.66 21.60 18.63
CA LYS A 141 25.94 20.27 19.21
C LYS A 141 24.97 19.20 18.70
N LYS A 142 23.66 19.51 18.67
CA LYS A 142 22.64 18.61 18.08
C LYS A 142 22.88 18.35 16.60
N ILE A 143 23.30 19.36 15.83
CA ILE A 143 23.62 19.21 14.41
C ILE A 143 24.82 18.29 14.22
N GLN A 144 25.89 18.47 14.99
CA GLN A 144 27.11 17.64 14.91
C GLN A 144 26.82 16.18 15.22
N GLU A 145 26.13 15.89 16.33
CA GLU A 145 25.75 14.52 16.72
C GLU A 145 24.91 13.84 15.63
N SER A 146 23.92 14.57 15.08
CA SER A 146 23.02 14.05 14.04
C SER A 146 23.69 13.91 12.67
N TYR A 147 24.67 14.76 12.35
CA TYR A 147 25.46 14.73 11.11
C TYR A 147 26.43 13.55 11.11
N LEU A 148 27.18 13.36 12.20
CA LEU A 148 28.11 12.23 12.36
C LEU A 148 27.41 10.88 12.17
N ALA A 149 26.20 10.73 12.71
CA ALA A 149 25.40 9.52 12.55
C ALA A 149 24.98 9.23 11.09
N ASN A 150 24.87 10.26 10.24
CA ASN A 150 24.34 10.16 8.88
C ASN A 150 25.34 10.53 7.77
N ARG A 151 26.63 10.69 8.12
CA ARG A 151 27.68 11.17 7.22
C ARG A 151 27.83 10.32 5.96
N GLY A 152 27.72 8.99 6.10
CA GLY A 152 27.89 8.06 4.98
C GLY A 152 26.84 8.19 3.87
N ALA A 153 25.64 8.70 4.18
CA ALA A 153 24.57 8.87 3.20
C ALA A 153 24.71 10.15 2.35
N ARG A 154 25.69 11.01 2.65
CA ARG A 154 25.89 12.32 2.02
C ARG A 154 25.93 12.23 0.50
N ASP A 155 26.85 11.43 -0.04
CA ASP A 155 27.11 11.39 -1.48
C ASP A 155 25.93 10.75 -2.23
N VAL A 156 25.28 9.77 -1.60
CA VAL A 156 24.04 9.15 -2.11
C VAL A 156 22.92 10.18 -2.21
N VAL A 157 22.73 11.00 -1.18
CA VAL A 157 21.70 12.05 -1.17
C VAL A 157 22.02 13.14 -2.17
N ALA A 158 23.28 13.58 -2.23
CA ALA A 158 23.74 14.58 -3.18
C ALA A 158 23.51 14.13 -4.63
N PHE A 159 23.68 12.84 -4.91
CA PHE A 159 23.46 12.25 -6.22
C PHE A 159 21.98 12.05 -6.54
N LEU A 160 21.18 11.50 -5.63
CA LEU A 160 19.81 11.09 -5.91
C LEU A 160 18.79 12.23 -5.90
N VAL A 161 18.99 13.26 -5.09
CA VAL A 161 18.03 14.38 -4.95
C VAL A 161 17.81 15.16 -6.25
N PRO A 162 18.86 15.51 -7.03
CA PRO A 162 18.68 16.12 -8.35
C PRO A 162 17.79 15.32 -9.31
N HIS A 163 17.70 14.00 -9.13
CA HIS A 163 16.86 13.11 -9.93
C HIS A 163 15.42 12.95 -9.38
N GLY A 164 15.01 13.81 -8.42
CA GLY A 164 13.65 13.82 -7.87
C GLY A 164 13.43 12.81 -6.73
N VAL A 165 14.49 12.16 -6.22
CA VAL A 165 14.40 11.34 -5.02
C VAL A 165 14.40 12.24 -3.79
N THR A 166 13.46 12.03 -2.86
CA THR A 166 13.46 12.85 -1.64
C THR A 166 14.67 12.53 -0.75
N PRO A 167 15.21 13.50 0.01
CA PRO A 167 16.39 13.27 0.84
C PRO A 167 16.24 12.08 1.80
N ASN A 168 15.07 11.95 2.45
CA ASN A 168 14.78 10.81 3.33
C ASN A 168 14.83 9.46 2.60
N ARG A 169 14.39 9.38 1.34
CA ARG A 169 14.48 8.14 0.56
C ARG A 169 15.92 7.82 0.19
N ALA A 170 16.71 8.83 -0.19
CA ALA A 170 18.12 8.62 -0.50
C ALA A 170 18.93 8.13 0.71
N VAL A 171 18.61 8.60 1.93
CA VAL A 171 19.18 8.04 3.17
C VAL A 171 18.78 6.58 3.36
N LYS A 172 17.52 6.21 3.09
CA LYS A 172 17.07 4.80 3.15
C LYS A 172 17.80 3.90 2.15
N VAL A 173 18.12 4.41 0.96
CA VAL A 173 18.95 3.66 -0.02
C VAL A 173 20.33 3.36 0.57
N TYR A 174 20.96 4.37 1.18
CA TYR A 174 22.26 4.17 1.83
C TYR A 174 22.16 3.19 3.02
N GLN A 175 21.09 3.22 3.80
CA GLN A 175 20.87 2.24 4.87
C GLN A 175 20.70 0.81 4.33
N ALA A 176 20.08 0.65 3.15
CA ALA A 176 19.84 -0.65 2.54
C ALA A 176 21.11 -1.29 1.94
N PHE A 177 21.93 -0.51 1.23
CA PHE A 177 23.11 -1.03 0.52
C PHE A 177 24.46 -0.65 1.15
N GLY A 178 24.45 0.20 2.17
CA GLY A 178 25.66 0.63 2.88
C GLY A 178 26.69 1.27 1.94
N LYS A 179 27.95 0.87 2.10
CA LYS A 179 29.08 1.41 1.33
C LYS A 179 29.01 1.04 -0.17
N GLU A 180 28.29 -0.01 -0.55
CA GLU A 180 28.14 -0.44 -1.95
C GLU A 180 27.17 0.46 -2.74
N THR A 181 26.43 1.35 -2.06
CA THR A 181 25.41 2.19 -2.70
C THR A 181 25.94 2.97 -3.90
N MET A 182 27.13 3.57 -3.78
CA MET A 182 27.70 4.36 -4.87
C MET A 182 28.12 3.50 -6.06
N ASP A 183 28.55 2.27 -5.82
CA ASP A 183 28.89 1.33 -6.90
C ASP A 183 27.65 0.81 -7.60
N ILE A 184 26.55 0.61 -6.87
CA ILE A 184 25.23 0.28 -7.43
C ILE A 184 24.71 1.43 -8.30
N LEU A 185 24.93 2.68 -7.90
CA LEU A 185 24.53 3.87 -8.65
C LEU A 185 25.38 4.08 -9.92
N ARG A 186 26.65 3.66 -9.90
CA ARG A 186 27.57 3.68 -11.06
C ARG A 186 27.32 2.51 -12.03
N ARG A 187 26.69 1.44 -11.57
CA ARG A 187 26.21 0.30 -12.37
C ARG A 187 24.74 0.51 -12.76
N PRO A 188 24.11 -0.36 -13.58
CA PRO A 188 22.71 -0.18 -13.94
C PRO A 188 21.83 -0.03 -12.67
N PRO A 189 21.24 1.16 -12.42
CA PRO A 189 20.70 1.53 -11.11
C PRO A 189 19.31 0.90 -10.86
N TYR A 190 18.97 -0.18 -11.56
CA TYR A 190 17.69 -0.85 -11.44
C TYR A 190 17.55 -1.63 -10.14
N ARG A 191 18.66 -1.95 -9.46
CA ARG A 191 18.63 -2.48 -8.08
C ARG A 191 18.05 -1.48 -7.09
N LEU A 192 18.02 -0.18 -7.40
CA LEU A 192 17.33 0.80 -6.56
C LEU A 192 15.83 0.50 -6.40
N CYS A 193 15.23 -0.24 -7.34
CA CYS A 193 13.84 -0.69 -7.25
C CYS A 193 13.60 -1.66 -6.08
N GLU A 194 14.65 -2.26 -5.52
CA GLU A 194 14.57 -3.10 -4.31
C GLU A 194 14.27 -2.24 -3.05
N VAL A 195 14.59 -0.94 -3.07
CA VAL A 195 14.38 -0.04 -1.94
C VAL A 195 12.97 0.56 -1.96
N ALA A 196 12.25 0.40 -0.85
CA ALA A 196 10.90 0.91 -0.69
C ALA A 196 10.81 2.41 -1.01
N GLY A 197 9.98 2.75 -2.01
CA GLY A 197 9.70 4.13 -2.41
C GLY A 197 10.53 4.65 -3.58
N ILE A 198 11.44 3.86 -4.16
CA ILE A 198 12.03 4.14 -5.47
C ILE A 198 11.45 3.17 -6.49
N GLY A 199 10.66 3.70 -7.42
CA GLY A 199 10.06 2.90 -8.48
C GLY A 199 10.96 2.81 -9.71
N PHE A 200 10.64 1.85 -10.59
CA PHE A 200 11.32 1.68 -11.88
C PHE A 200 11.40 2.98 -12.68
N LEU A 201 10.34 3.79 -12.74
CA LEU A 201 10.35 5.04 -13.50
C LEU A 201 11.44 6.02 -13.02
N THR A 202 11.66 6.11 -11.70
CA THR A 202 12.71 6.93 -11.13
C THR A 202 14.09 6.32 -11.41
N ALA A 203 14.24 5.01 -11.24
CA ALA A 203 15.48 4.32 -11.57
C ALA A 203 15.84 4.42 -13.07
N ASP A 204 14.85 4.33 -13.96
CA ASP A 204 15.01 4.47 -15.41
C ASP A 204 15.39 5.90 -15.80
N GLN A 205 14.86 6.91 -15.11
CA GLN A 205 15.27 8.30 -15.28
C GLN A 205 16.74 8.51 -14.88
N ILE A 206 17.17 7.92 -13.77
CA ILE A 206 18.58 7.96 -13.33
C ILE A 206 19.46 7.24 -14.35
N ALA A 207 19.09 6.02 -14.75
CA ALA A 207 19.81 5.22 -15.74
C ALA A 207 20.02 5.97 -17.07
N ARG A 208 18.97 6.63 -17.58
CA ARG A 208 19.06 7.45 -18.79
C ARG A 208 19.97 8.66 -18.59
N SER A 209 19.94 9.31 -17.43
CA SER A 209 20.81 10.45 -17.13
C SER A 209 22.29 10.07 -17.03
N LEU A 210 22.57 8.81 -16.68
CA LEU A 210 23.89 8.20 -16.70
C LEU A 210 24.34 7.76 -18.10
N GLY A 211 23.47 7.89 -19.12
CA GLY A 211 23.78 7.51 -20.49
C GLY A 211 23.78 6.00 -20.76
N LEU A 212 23.09 5.22 -19.93
CA LEU A 212 22.97 3.77 -20.13
C LEU A 212 22.13 3.44 -21.37
N ASP A 213 22.49 2.36 -22.06
CA ASP A 213 21.79 1.90 -23.26
C ASP A 213 20.29 1.62 -22.95
N PRO A 214 19.34 2.29 -23.63
CA PRO A 214 17.92 1.99 -23.54
C PRO A 214 17.56 0.55 -23.88
N ARG A 215 18.42 -0.20 -24.57
CA ARG A 215 18.21 -1.62 -24.90
C ARG A 215 18.91 -2.58 -23.94
N SER A 216 19.48 -2.07 -22.85
CA SER A 216 20.18 -2.89 -21.86
C SER A 216 19.31 -4.03 -21.31
N PRO A 217 19.87 -5.25 -21.16
CA PRO A 217 19.14 -6.38 -20.59
C PRO A 217 18.64 -6.13 -19.17
N GLU A 218 19.39 -5.40 -18.35
CA GLU A 218 19.06 -5.07 -16.96
C GLU A 218 17.82 -4.18 -16.88
N ARG A 219 17.67 -3.26 -17.85
CA ARG A 219 16.47 -2.42 -17.99
C ARG A 219 15.24 -3.26 -18.33
N MET A 220 15.38 -4.25 -19.21
CA MET A 220 14.30 -5.17 -19.55
C MET A 220 13.87 -6.01 -18.34
N ASP A 221 14.83 -6.57 -17.59
CA ASP A 221 14.55 -7.34 -16.39
C ASP A 221 13.77 -6.52 -15.36
N ALA A 222 14.22 -5.29 -15.13
CA ALA A 222 13.59 -4.38 -14.20
C ALA A 222 12.18 -3.98 -14.65
N ALA A 223 11.95 -3.79 -15.96
CA ALA A 223 10.63 -3.52 -16.51
C ALA A 223 9.67 -4.71 -16.36
N LEU A 224 10.13 -5.95 -16.54
CA LEU A 224 9.34 -7.16 -16.32
C LEU A 224 8.88 -7.26 -14.86
N LEU A 225 9.82 -7.11 -13.92
CA LEU A 225 9.53 -7.15 -12.49
C LEU A 225 8.60 -6.00 -12.07
N HIS A 226 8.83 -4.79 -12.60
CA HIS A 226 7.99 -3.64 -12.30
C HIS A 226 6.57 -3.80 -12.83
N THR A 227 6.40 -4.36 -14.03
CA THR A 227 5.07 -4.61 -14.62
C THR A 227 4.26 -5.56 -13.75
N LEU A 228 4.87 -6.61 -13.20
CA LEU A 228 4.21 -7.48 -12.22
C LEU A 228 3.94 -6.75 -10.91
N GLN A 229 4.87 -5.94 -10.41
CA GLN A 229 4.66 -5.15 -9.20
C GLN A 229 3.51 -4.14 -9.34
N GLU A 230 3.35 -3.51 -10.50
CA GLU A 230 2.18 -2.65 -10.79
C GLU A 230 0.88 -3.45 -10.86
N ALA A 231 0.92 -4.67 -11.41
CA ALA A 231 -0.24 -5.56 -11.42
C ALA A 231 -0.63 -5.97 -9.99
N GLU A 232 0.34 -6.23 -9.11
CA GLU A 232 0.13 -6.49 -7.68
C GLU A 232 -0.49 -5.31 -6.95
N GLN A 233 -0.06 -4.08 -7.25
CA GLN A 233 -0.72 -2.87 -6.71
C GLN A 233 -2.18 -2.71 -7.16
N ARG A 234 -2.56 -3.34 -8.28
CA ARG A 234 -3.95 -3.41 -8.76
C ARG A 234 -4.70 -4.65 -8.25
N GLY A 235 -4.05 -5.50 -7.45
CA GLY A 235 -4.64 -6.66 -6.80
C GLY A 235 -4.32 -8.01 -7.46
N HIS A 236 -3.59 -8.06 -8.58
CA HIS A 236 -3.24 -9.30 -9.28
C HIS A 236 -2.03 -9.99 -8.64
N LEU A 237 -1.98 -11.32 -8.62
CA LEU A 237 -0.77 -12.07 -8.24
C LEU A 237 0.10 -12.42 -9.44
N CYS A 238 -0.51 -12.54 -10.62
CA CYS A 238 0.18 -12.90 -11.85
C CYS A 238 -0.36 -12.17 -13.08
N LEU A 239 0.40 -12.25 -14.15
CA LEU A 239 -0.04 -11.88 -15.50
C LEU A 239 0.12 -13.09 -16.42
N GLU A 240 -0.69 -13.13 -17.48
CA GLU A 240 -0.48 -14.08 -18.56
C GLU A 240 0.85 -13.75 -19.26
N LYS A 241 1.55 -14.78 -19.76
CA LYS A 241 2.88 -14.67 -20.37
C LYS A 241 2.95 -13.57 -21.43
N HIS A 242 2.08 -13.59 -22.44
CA HIS A 242 2.08 -12.59 -23.50
C HIS A 242 1.63 -11.20 -23.03
N ASP A 243 0.70 -11.12 -22.09
CA ASP A 243 0.31 -9.85 -21.47
C ASP A 243 1.47 -9.18 -20.73
N LEU A 244 2.26 -9.95 -19.97
CA LEU A 244 3.44 -9.44 -19.28
C LEU A 244 4.46 -8.83 -20.26
N LEU A 245 4.77 -9.55 -21.34
CA LEU A 245 5.73 -9.09 -22.35
C LEU A 245 5.24 -7.81 -23.03
N ARG A 246 3.98 -7.80 -23.50
CA ARG A 246 3.38 -6.62 -24.17
C ARG A 246 3.32 -5.40 -23.26
N GLN A 247 2.93 -5.56 -22.01
CA GLN A 247 2.87 -4.45 -21.04
C GLN A 247 4.28 -3.91 -20.73
N SER A 248 5.27 -4.79 -20.58
CA SER A 248 6.67 -4.40 -20.32
C SER A 248 7.27 -3.63 -21.50
N LEU A 249 7.03 -4.08 -22.73
CA LEU A 249 7.47 -3.36 -23.94
C LEU A 249 6.79 -1.99 -24.07
N LYS A 250 5.48 -1.92 -23.77
CA LYS A 250 4.72 -0.67 -23.76
C LYS A 250 5.21 0.31 -22.69
N LEU A 251 5.70 -0.17 -21.55
CA LEU A 251 6.33 0.63 -20.51
C LEU A 251 7.68 1.18 -21.00
N LEU A 252 8.51 0.35 -21.62
CA LEU A 252 9.84 0.72 -22.09
C LEU A 252 9.83 1.72 -23.27
N ARG A 253 8.84 1.62 -24.16
CA ARG A 253 8.66 2.47 -25.37
C ARG A 253 9.96 2.66 -26.16
N THR A 254 10.69 1.58 -26.36
CA THR A 254 12.03 1.62 -26.97
C THR A 254 12.02 0.85 -28.28
N GLU A 255 12.37 1.51 -29.36
CA GLU A 255 12.45 0.91 -30.69
C GLU A 255 13.52 -0.18 -30.75
N GLY A 256 13.21 -1.27 -31.45
CA GLY A 256 14.10 -2.42 -31.61
C GLY A 256 14.02 -3.47 -30.51
N LEU A 257 13.27 -3.23 -29.42
CA LEU A 257 12.96 -4.28 -28.44
C LEU A 257 11.77 -5.13 -28.92
N THR A 258 11.93 -6.45 -28.90
CA THR A 258 10.91 -7.41 -29.37
C THR A 258 10.39 -8.28 -28.23
N GLU A 259 9.22 -8.89 -28.42
CA GLU A 259 8.68 -9.86 -27.46
C GLU A 259 9.61 -11.06 -27.25
N ALA A 260 10.32 -11.51 -28.30
CA ALA A 260 11.28 -12.59 -28.20
C ALA A 260 12.45 -12.23 -27.25
N MET A 261 12.99 -11.01 -27.35
CA MET A 261 14.03 -10.53 -26.44
C MET A 261 13.52 -10.49 -24.99
N ALA A 262 12.32 -9.95 -24.78
CA ALA A 262 11.70 -9.90 -23.46
C ALA A 262 11.43 -11.31 -22.90
N ALA A 263 11.02 -12.28 -23.73
CA ALA A 263 10.79 -13.66 -23.34
C ALA A 263 12.07 -14.37 -22.90
N VAL A 264 13.19 -14.17 -23.63
CA VAL A 264 14.50 -14.70 -23.24
C VAL A 264 14.93 -14.14 -21.88
N ARG A 265 14.73 -12.84 -21.65
CA ARG A 265 15.00 -12.20 -20.35
C ARG A 265 14.11 -12.76 -19.25
N ALA A 266 12.81 -12.92 -19.50
CA ALA A 266 11.89 -13.53 -18.56
C ALA A 266 12.31 -14.97 -18.20
N GLY A 267 12.75 -15.77 -19.17
CA GLY A 267 13.28 -17.13 -18.95
C GLY A 267 14.49 -17.13 -18.01
N ARG A 268 15.46 -16.24 -18.22
CA ARG A 268 16.60 -16.08 -17.32
C ARG A 268 16.17 -15.69 -15.90
N LEU A 269 15.19 -14.80 -15.75
CA LEU A 269 14.68 -14.43 -14.43
C LEU A 269 13.97 -15.59 -13.72
N VAL A 270 13.42 -16.56 -14.46
CA VAL A 270 12.89 -17.80 -13.87
C VAL A 270 14.02 -18.68 -13.35
N GLU A 271 15.11 -18.85 -14.12
CA GLU A 271 16.31 -19.58 -13.67
C GLU A 271 16.94 -18.95 -12.42
N GLU A 272 16.93 -17.61 -12.34
CA GLU A 272 17.42 -16.85 -11.18
C GLU A 272 16.44 -16.83 -9.99
N ASN A 273 15.32 -17.55 -10.03
CA ASN A 273 14.26 -17.57 -9.02
C ASN A 273 13.69 -16.17 -8.68
N LYS A 274 13.72 -15.24 -9.63
CA LYS A 274 13.06 -13.92 -9.50
C LYS A 274 11.62 -13.97 -10.02
N LEU A 275 11.38 -14.77 -11.05
CA LEU A 275 10.07 -15.07 -11.59
C LEU A 275 9.71 -16.54 -11.41
N VAL A 276 8.42 -16.84 -11.36
CA VAL A 276 7.90 -18.21 -11.34
C VAL A 276 6.81 -18.34 -12.40
N THR A 277 6.85 -19.41 -13.17
CA THR A 277 5.79 -19.74 -14.12
C THR A 277 4.87 -20.82 -13.57
N TYR A 278 3.58 -20.71 -13.87
CA TYR A 278 2.59 -21.75 -13.60
C TYR A 278 1.59 -21.78 -14.75
N HIS A 279 1.64 -22.83 -15.57
CA HIS A 279 0.96 -22.89 -16.88
C HIS A 279 1.28 -21.65 -17.75
N GLN A 280 0.26 -20.90 -18.17
CA GLN A 280 0.40 -19.64 -18.91
C GLN A 280 0.66 -18.40 -18.05
N TRP A 281 0.77 -18.54 -16.72
CA TRP A 281 0.88 -17.42 -15.80
C TRP A 281 2.32 -17.21 -15.32
N VAL A 282 2.68 -15.95 -15.09
CA VAL A 282 3.98 -15.53 -14.57
C VAL A 282 3.78 -14.67 -13.32
N TYR A 283 4.57 -14.96 -12.31
CA TYR A 283 4.54 -14.34 -10.99
C TYR A 283 5.93 -13.78 -10.65
N ARG A 284 6.01 -12.83 -9.73
CA ARG A 284 7.24 -12.64 -8.96
C ARG A 284 7.39 -13.78 -7.95
N TRP A 285 8.62 -14.09 -7.60
CA TRP A 285 8.89 -15.14 -6.60
C TRP A 285 8.14 -14.94 -5.26
N PRO A 286 8.12 -13.75 -4.63
CA PRO A 286 7.43 -13.58 -3.34
C PRO A 286 5.92 -13.86 -3.41
N THR A 287 5.25 -13.45 -4.49
CA THR A 287 3.80 -13.67 -4.68
C THR A 287 3.50 -15.12 -5.01
N ALA A 288 4.28 -15.76 -5.88
CA ALA A 288 4.15 -17.19 -6.17
C ALA A 288 4.38 -18.05 -4.91
N ARG A 289 5.42 -17.76 -4.14
CA ARG A 289 5.72 -18.49 -2.90
C ARG A 289 4.55 -18.42 -1.94
N ALA A 290 3.97 -17.23 -1.74
CA ALA A 290 2.84 -17.08 -0.83
C ALA A 290 1.62 -17.89 -1.29
N GLU A 291 1.30 -17.86 -2.58
CA GLU A 291 0.19 -18.61 -3.17
C GLU A 291 0.40 -20.14 -3.10
N ILE A 292 1.61 -20.60 -3.40
CA ILE A 292 1.99 -22.03 -3.30
C ILE A 292 1.85 -22.52 -1.86
N LYS A 293 2.38 -21.77 -0.89
CA LYS A 293 2.37 -22.16 0.52
C LYS A 293 0.96 -22.20 1.09
N LEU A 294 0.15 -21.18 0.79
CA LEU A 294 -1.25 -21.17 1.19
C LEU A 294 -2.02 -22.36 0.60
N ALA A 295 -1.82 -22.67 -0.68
CA ALA A 295 -2.43 -23.84 -1.31
C ALA A 295 -2.03 -25.15 -0.62
N GLN A 296 -0.74 -25.29 -0.27
CA GLN A 296 -0.22 -26.46 0.44
C GLN A 296 -0.89 -26.67 1.81
N TRP A 297 -1.03 -25.63 2.62
CA TRP A 297 -1.66 -25.76 3.94
C TRP A 297 -3.15 -26.03 3.86
N ILE A 298 -3.86 -25.40 2.93
CA ILE A 298 -5.29 -25.65 2.75
C ILE A 298 -5.53 -27.08 2.26
N ALA A 299 -4.73 -27.56 1.31
CA ALA A 299 -4.81 -28.95 0.86
C ALA A 299 -4.52 -29.94 2.00
N ALA A 300 -3.54 -29.64 2.86
CA ALA A 300 -3.23 -30.45 4.04
C ALA A 300 -4.39 -30.45 5.05
N LEU A 301 -5.05 -29.32 5.30
CA LEU A 301 -6.23 -29.24 6.16
C LEU A 301 -7.41 -30.06 5.60
N LEU A 302 -7.60 -30.07 4.28
CA LEU A 302 -8.67 -30.82 3.63
C LEU A 302 -8.46 -32.34 3.63
N GLN A 303 -7.22 -32.82 3.78
CA GLN A 303 -6.92 -34.24 3.92
C GLN A 303 -7.17 -34.78 5.34
N ARG A 304 -7.41 -33.89 6.31
CA ARG A 304 -7.68 -34.32 7.68
C ARG A 304 -9.09 -34.85 7.80
N ASP A 305 -9.22 -35.93 8.57
CA ASP A 305 -10.53 -36.46 8.91
C ASP A 305 -11.37 -35.41 9.64
N ALA A 306 -12.67 -35.49 9.39
CA ALA A 306 -13.66 -34.76 10.16
C ALA A 306 -13.49 -35.07 11.65
N MET A 307 -13.78 -34.09 12.51
CA MET A 307 -13.81 -34.35 13.94
C MET A 307 -14.83 -35.47 14.20
N PRO A 308 -14.49 -36.52 14.97
CA PRO A 308 -15.45 -37.56 15.32
C PRO A 308 -16.48 -36.92 16.26
N VAL A 309 -17.63 -36.53 15.72
CA VAL A 309 -18.70 -35.88 16.48
C VAL A 309 -19.89 -36.81 16.59
N GLU A 310 -20.40 -36.99 17.81
CA GLU A 310 -21.56 -37.83 18.15
C GLU A 310 -22.79 -37.52 17.27
N GLU A 311 -23.61 -38.55 17.01
CA GLU A 311 -24.87 -38.42 16.26
C GLU A 311 -25.85 -37.40 16.87
N ALA A 312 -25.76 -37.15 18.18
CA ALA A 312 -26.62 -36.21 18.92
C ALA A 312 -26.30 -34.71 18.70
N LEU A 313 -25.37 -34.36 17.79
CA LEU A 313 -24.97 -32.97 17.55
C LEU A 313 -26.13 -31.99 17.26
N PRO A 314 -27.14 -32.32 16.43
CA PRO A 314 -28.28 -31.44 16.19
C PRO A 314 -29.11 -31.15 17.46
N GLN A 315 -29.21 -32.12 18.38
CA GLN A 315 -29.93 -31.97 19.64
C GLN A 315 -29.15 -31.07 20.61
N LYS A 316 -27.81 -31.21 20.65
CA LYS A 316 -26.94 -30.31 21.42
C LYS A 316 -27.02 -28.87 20.91
N LEU A 317 -27.11 -28.66 19.60
CA LEU A 317 -27.33 -27.32 19.02
C LEU A 317 -28.68 -26.74 19.45
N SER A 318 -29.76 -27.53 19.42
CA SER A 318 -31.07 -27.07 19.89
C SER A 318 -31.09 -26.71 21.38
N ALA A 319 -30.27 -27.36 22.21
CA ALA A 319 -30.09 -26.96 23.61
C ALA A 319 -29.36 -25.61 23.73
N VAL A 320 -28.32 -25.39 22.92
CA VAL A 320 -27.59 -24.10 22.86
C VAL A 320 -28.50 -22.95 22.39
N GLU A 321 -29.38 -23.19 21.42
CA GLU A 321 -30.38 -22.20 20.98
C GLU A 321 -31.30 -21.76 22.13
N LYS A 322 -31.81 -22.71 22.91
CA LYS A 322 -32.66 -22.43 24.09
C LYS A 322 -31.92 -21.63 25.16
N GLU A 323 -30.69 -22.01 25.48
CA GLU A 323 -29.89 -21.31 26.49
C GLU A 323 -29.52 -19.89 26.09
N LEU A 324 -29.22 -19.67 24.81
CA LEU A 324 -28.90 -18.35 24.27
C LEU A 324 -30.15 -17.51 23.97
N GLY A 325 -31.36 -18.06 24.16
CA GLY A 325 -32.61 -17.38 23.89
C GLY A 325 -32.76 -16.97 22.41
N MET A 326 -32.25 -17.77 21.48
CA MET A 326 -32.21 -17.45 20.06
C MET A 326 -32.73 -18.60 19.20
N ALA A 327 -33.17 -18.29 17.99
CA ALA A 327 -33.60 -19.28 17.00
C ALA A 327 -32.79 -19.12 15.71
N LEU A 328 -32.13 -20.21 15.28
CA LEU A 328 -31.44 -20.25 14.01
C LEU A 328 -32.37 -20.80 12.92
N ASN A 329 -32.21 -20.31 11.70
CA ASN A 329 -32.85 -20.94 10.54
C ASN A 329 -32.06 -22.15 10.03
N ASP A 330 -32.61 -22.88 9.07
CA ASP A 330 -32.01 -24.11 8.54
C ASP A 330 -30.60 -23.89 7.94
N GLN A 331 -30.38 -22.74 7.26
CA GLN A 331 -29.08 -22.40 6.69
C GLN A 331 -28.03 -22.11 7.77
N GLN A 332 -28.43 -21.41 8.83
CA GLN A 332 -27.58 -21.09 9.98
C GLN A 332 -27.28 -22.34 10.81
N ARG A 333 -28.27 -23.23 11.02
CA ARG A 333 -28.06 -24.54 11.65
C ARG A 333 -27.08 -25.39 10.85
N THR A 334 -27.27 -25.47 9.54
CA THR A 334 -26.36 -26.17 8.63
C THR A 334 -24.95 -25.60 8.73
N ALA A 335 -24.80 -24.27 8.73
CA ALA A 335 -23.51 -23.61 8.89
C ALA A 335 -22.78 -24.01 10.17
N VAL A 336 -23.46 -24.02 11.31
CA VAL A 336 -22.87 -24.44 12.60
C VAL A 336 -22.45 -25.90 12.54
N LEU A 337 -23.32 -26.79 12.07
CA LEU A 337 -23.06 -28.23 12.04
C LEU A 337 -21.92 -28.59 11.07
N THR A 338 -21.87 -27.97 9.90
CA THR A 338 -20.77 -28.13 8.93
C THR A 338 -19.46 -27.62 9.53
N ALA A 339 -19.48 -26.43 10.14
CA ALA A 339 -18.29 -25.83 10.74
C ALA A 339 -17.71 -26.68 11.87
N ILE A 340 -18.52 -27.35 12.68
CA ILE A 340 -18.04 -28.27 13.73
C ILE A 340 -17.39 -29.54 13.13
N ARG A 341 -17.93 -30.07 12.04
CA ARG A 341 -17.49 -31.35 11.46
C ARG A 341 -16.22 -31.22 10.62
N SER A 342 -16.02 -30.10 9.96
CA SER A 342 -14.98 -29.97 8.94
C SER A 342 -13.73 -29.24 9.46
N PRO A 343 -12.50 -29.69 9.13
CA PRO A 343 -11.26 -29.01 9.55
C PRO A 343 -11.13 -27.57 9.02
N VAL A 344 -11.70 -27.31 7.84
CA VAL A 344 -11.83 -25.97 7.26
C VAL A 344 -13.25 -25.79 6.71
N THR A 345 -13.87 -24.65 6.98
CA THR A 345 -15.22 -24.30 6.48
C THR A 345 -15.30 -22.82 6.13
N ILE A 346 -16.10 -22.49 5.12
CA ILE A 346 -16.42 -21.11 4.75
C ILE A 346 -17.90 -20.83 4.99
N LEU A 347 -18.18 -19.83 5.81
CA LEU A 347 -19.50 -19.24 5.98
C LEU A 347 -19.57 -17.94 5.19
N THR A 348 -20.37 -17.93 4.12
CA THR A 348 -20.54 -16.74 3.28
C THR A 348 -21.97 -16.22 3.34
N GLY A 349 -22.15 -14.92 3.19
CA GLY A 349 -23.47 -14.32 3.11
C GLY A 349 -23.43 -12.80 3.11
N GLY A 350 -24.49 -12.19 2.60
CA GLY A 350 -24.62 -10.74 2.58
C GLY A 350 -24.73 -10.10 3.97
N PRO A 351 -24.72 -8.77 4.07
CA PRO A 351 -24.94 -8.07 5.32
C PRO A 351 -26.35 -8.34 5.84
N GLY A 352 -26.46 -8.58 7.14
CA GLY A 352 -27.75 -8.83 7.77
C GLY A 352 -28.34 -10.22 7.59
N THR A 353 -27.59 -11.20 7.07
CA THR A 353 -28.03 -12.60 6.98
C THR A 353 -27.87 -13.39 8.30
N GLY A 354 -27.43 -12.71 9.37
CA GLY A 354 -27.22 -13.31 10.68
C GLY A 354 -25.90 -14.06 10.83
N LYS A 355 -24.86 -13.77 10.03
CA LYS A 355 -23.51 -14.37 10.17
C LYS A 355 -22.99 -14.35 11.61
N THR A 356 -23.12 -13.20 12.27
CA THR A 356 -22.70 -13.00 13.65
C THR A 356 -23.50 -13.84 14.66
N LEU A 357 -24.80 -14.03 14.42
CA LEU A 357 -25.64 -14.92 15.23
C LEU A 357 -25.18 -16.38 15.07
N THR A 358 -24.87 -16.79 13.84
CA THR A 358 -24.30 -18.11 13.53
C THR A 358 -22.95 -18.32 14.21
N GLN A 359 -22.06 -17.31 14.20
CA GLN A 359 -20.77 -17.35 14.91
C GLN A 359 -20.97 -17.56 16.42
N LYS A 360 -21.88 -16.81 17.05
CA LYS A 360 -22.19 -16.95 18.48
C LYS A 360 -22.67 -18.37 18.81
N ALA A 361 -23.56 -18.94 17.99
CA ALA A 361 -24.04 -20.31 18.14
C ALA A 361 -22.92 -21.34 17.99
N LEU A 362 -22.07 -21.17 16.99
CA LEU A 362 -20.91 -22.03 16.72
C LEU A 362 -19.96 -22.05 17.91
N LEU A 363 -19.56 -20.88 18.41
CA LEU A 363 -18.63 -20.75 19.54
C LEU A 363 -19.20 -21.36 20.82
N ALA A 364 -20.48 -21.13 21.10
CA ALA A 364 -21.16 -21.70 22.25
C ALA A 364 -21.25 -23.23 22.17
N LEU A 365 -21.58 -23.78 21.00
CA LEU A 365 -21.61 -25.22 20.79
C LEU A 365 -20.21 -25.84 20.87
N TYR A 366 -19.21 -25.22 20.22
CA TYR A 366 -17.83 -25.71 20.23
C TYR A 366 -17.28 -25.80 21.66
N LYS A 367 -17.47 -24.75 22.47
CA LYS A 367 -17.03 -24.73 23.87
C LYS A 367 -17.67 -25.84 24.71
N LYS A 368 -18.91 -26.24 24.42
CA LYS A 368 -19.55 -27.38 25.09
C LYS A 368 -19.01 -28.74 24.67
N LEU A 369 -18.67 -28.88 23.39
CA LEU A 369 -18.13 -30.14 22.86
C LEU A 369 -16.67 -30.34 23.26
N CYS A 370 -15.90 -29.25 23.30
CA CYS A 370 -14.46 -29.27 23.53
C CYS A 370 -14.08 -28.23 24.60
N PRO A 371 -14.41 -28.46 25.88
CA PRO A 371 -14.22 -27.46 26.94
C PRO A 371 -12.75 -27.11 27.23
N ASN A 372 -11.82 -28.02 26.92
CA ASN A 372 -10.38 -27.80 27.10
C ASN A 372 -9.71 -27.17 25.87
N ASN A 373 -10.46 -26.96 24.77
CA ASN A 373 -9.90 -26.42 23.54
C ASN A 373 -9.82 -24.90 23.61
N THR A 374 -8.77 -24.39 23.01
CA THR A 374 -8.48 -22.96 22.88
C THR A 374 -9.11 -22.41 21.60
N VAL A 375 -9.78 -21.27 21.70
CA VAL A 375 -10.45 -20.62 20.57
C VAL A 375 -9.85 -19.25 20.33
N GLN A 376 -9.43 -18.98 19.11
CA GLN A 376 -8.94 -17.68 18.66
C GLN A 376 -9.92 -17.07 17.66
N CYS A 377 -10.61 -16.02 18.10
CA CYS A 377 -11.40 -15.16 17.22
C CYS A 377 -10.51 -14.06 16.66
N CYS A 378 -10.54 -13.82 15.35
CA CYS A 378 -9.79 -12.73 14.75
C CYS A 378 -10.46 -12.13 13.51
N ALA A 379 -10.04 -10.92 13.15
CA ALA A 379 -10.46 -10.25 11.92
C ALA A 379 -9.32 -9.41 11.32
N PRO A 380 -9.38 -9.05 10.02
CA PRO A 380 -8.34 -8.22 9.40
C PRO A 380 -8.22 -6.80 9.96
N THR A 381 -9.28 -6.25 10.55
CA THR A 381 -9.31 -4.88 11.10
C THR A 381 -9.71 -4.86 12.56
N GLY A 382 -9.21 -3.85 13.30
CA GLY A 382 -9.53 -3.69 14.73
C GLY A 382 -11.02 -3.51 14.99
N ARG A 383 -11.71 -2.78 14.10
CA ARG A 383 -13.16 -2.59 14.17
C ARG A 383 -13.94 -3.88 14.01
N ALA A 384 -13.59 -4.70 13.01
CA ALA A 384 -14.26 -5.98 12.79
C ALA A 384 -14.03 -6.93 13.99
N ALA A 385 -12.82 -6.95 14.53
CA ALA A 385 -12.51 -7.75 15.72
C ALA A 385 -13.33 -7.31 16.94
N ARG A 386 -13.38 -6.02 17.27
CA ARG A 386 -14.19 -5.52 18.40
C ARG A 386 -15.66 -5.85 18.25
N ARG A 387 -16.21 -5.65 17.06
CA ARG A 387 -17.62 -5.98 16.79
C ARG A 387 -17.89 -7.49 16.94
N MET A 388 -16.97 -8.32 16.48
CA MET A 388 -17.04 -9.77 16.67
C MET A 388 -17.03 -10.11 18.16
N GLU A 389 -16.19 -9.46 18.96
CA GLU A 389 -16.15 -9.64 20.42
C GLU A 389 -17.45 -9.20 21.11
N GLU A 390 -17.95 -8.00 20.83
CA GLU A 390 -19.21 -7.46 21.39
C GLU A 390 -20.41 -8.39 21.12
N SER A 391 -20.43 -9.01 19.95
CA SER A 391 -21.56 -9.79 19.48
C SER A 391 -21.51 -11.26 19.88
N THR A 392 -20.31 -11.84 19.96
CA THR A 392 -20.11 -13.23 20.36
C THR A 392 -19.85 -13.40 21.85
N GLY A 393 -19.36 -12.35 22.52
CA GLY A 393 -18.88 -12.39 23.90
C GLY A 393 -17.54 -13.12 24.07
N VAL A 394 -16.83 -13.41 22.98
CA VAL A 394 -15.53 -14.08 22.99
C VAL A 394 -14.44 -13.08 22.59
N PRO A 395 -13.31 -12.99 23.33
CA PRO A 395 -12.23 -12.07 23.00
C PRO A 395 -11.76 -12.23 21.55
N ALA A 396 -11.67 -11.11 20.82
CA ALA A 396 -11.23 -11.11 19.43
C ALA A 396 -10.12 -10.10 19.18
N ALA A 397 -9.20 -10.43 18.29
CA ALA A 397 -8.06 -9.58 17.96
C ALA A 397 -7.93 -9.37 16.45
N THR A 398 -7.12 -8.40 16.04
CA THR A 398 -6.70 -8.35 14.65
C THR A 398 -5.81 -9.55 14.34
N ILE A 399 -5.82 -10.05 13.10
CA ILE A 399 -4.91 -11.13 12.69
C ILE A 399 -3.45 -10.73 12.95
N HIS A 400 -3.11 -9.46 12.67
CA HIS A 400 -1.78 -8.91 12.97
C HIS A 400 -1.43 -9.02 14.46
N LYS A 401 -2.36 -8.67 15.37
CA LYS A 401 -2.14 -8.78 16.82
C LYS A 401 -2.07 -10.24 17.27
N ALA A 402 -2.95 -11.10 16.74
CA ALA A 402 -2.97 -12.53 17.08
C ALA A 402 -1.64 -13.23 16.69
N LEU A 403 -1.07 -12.85 15.54
CA LEU A 403 0.20 -13.37 15.03
C LEU A 403 1.43 -12.59 15.50
N LYS A 404 1.24 -11.55 16.32
CA LYS A 404 2.28 -10.55 16.71
C LYS A 404 3.12 -10.03 15.53
N LEU A 405 2.48 -9.79 14.39
CA LEU A 405 3.10 -9.21 13.21
C LEU A 405 3.42 -7.73 13.47
N LEU A 406 4.70 -7.42 13.67
CA LEU A 406 5.19 -6.06 13.83
C LEU A 406 5.69 -5.55 12.48
N ALA A 407 5.21 -4.39 12.05
CA ALA A 407 5.72 -3.72 10.86
C ALA A 407 6.99 -2.94 11.21
N GLY A 408 8.08 -3.19 10.49
CA GLY A 408 9.29 -2.36 10.53
C GLY A 408 9.06 -0.96 9.94
N GLU A 409 10.06 -0.08 10.04
CA GLU A 409 10.02 1.28 9.45
C GLU A 409 9.95 1.30 7.91
N ASP A 410 10.27 0.17 7.30
CA ASP A 410 10.16 -0.14 5.87
C ASP A 410 8.78 -0.70 5.49
N GLY A 411 7.93 -1.02 6.48
CA GLY A 411 6.61 -1.59 6.29
C GLY A 411 6.60 -3.11 6.07
N VAL A 412 7.74 -3.78 6.22
CA VAL A 412 7.83 -5.24 6.15
C VAL A 412 7.44 -5.82 7.51
N TYR A 413 6.56 -6.82 7.51
CA TYR A 413 6.16 -7.50 8.74
C TYR A 413 7.23 -8.50 9.20
N SER A 414 7.38 -8.63 10.52
CA SER A 414 8.15 -9.70 11.16
C SER A 414 7.59 -11.08 10.84
N GLU A 415 8.38 -12.12 11.14
CA GLU A 415 7.86 -13.49 11.11
C GLU A 415 6.70 -13.64 12.11
N PRO A 416 5.63 -14.37 11.76
CA PRO A 416 4.49 -14.58 12.62
C PRO A 416 4.83 -15.57 13.74
N GLU A 417 4.23 -15.37 14.90
CA GLU A 417 4.26 -16.36 15.98
C GLU A 417 3.20 -17.47 15.75
N PRO A 418 3.48 -18.72 16.14
CA PRO A 418 2.50 -19.80 16.12
C PRO A 418 1.25 -19.46 16.94
N LEU A 419 0.08 -19.78 16.40
CA LEU A 419 -1.21 -19.66 17.08
C LEU A 419 -1.46 -20.93 17.88
N ASP A 420 -1.46 -20.79 19.21
CA ASP A 420 -1.92 -21.85 20.10
C ASP A 420 -3.46 -21.81 20.23
N ALA A 421 -4.14 -22.26 19.17
CA ALA A 421 -5.59 -22.31 19.08
C ALA A 421 -6.04 -23.60 18.41
N ASP A 422 -7.03 -24.29 18.98
CA ASP A 422 -7.64 -25.49 18.40
C ASP A 422 -8.76 -25.14 17.41
N LEU A 423 -9.39 -23.97 17.57
CA LEU A 423 -10.31 -23.37 16.61
C LEU A 423 -9.89 -21.92 16.33
N VAL A 424 -9.69 -21.60 15.06
CA VAL A 424 -9.50 -20.23 14.58
C VAL A 424 -10.74 -19.80 13.79
N LEU A 425 -11.43 -18.78 14.28
CA LEU A 425 -12.60 -18.18 13.62
C LEU A 425 -12.20 -16.80 13.08
N VAL A 426 -12.26 -16.65 11.76
CA VAL A 426 -11.89 -15.39 11.08
C VAL A 426 -13.13 -14.71 10.52
N ASP A 427 -13.44 -13.51 10.99
CA ASP A 427 -14.49 -12.67 10.39
C ASP A 427 -13.93 -11.68 9.36
N GLU A 428 -14.78 -11.19 8.46
CA GLU A 428 -14.43 -10.31 7.33
C GLU A 428 -13.31 -10.88 6.45
N ALA A 429 -13.35 -12.18 6.18
CA ALA A 429 -12.35 -12.91 5.39
C ALA A 429 -12.19 -12.39 3.94
N SER A 430 -13.14 -11.60 3.43
CA SER A 430 -13.03 -10.91 2.13
C SER A 430 -11.88 -9.90 2.09
N MET A 431 -11.44 -9.41 3.25
CA MET A 431 -10.33 -8.47 3.38
C MET A 431 -8.95 -9.16 3.47
N LEU A 432 -8.88 -10.50 3.41
CA LEU A 432 -7.61 -11.23 3.39
C LEU A 432 -6.92 -11.10 2.04
N ASP A 433 -5.72 -10.52 2.03
CA ASP A 433 -4.78 -10.64 0.92
C ASP A 433 -3.97 -11.93 1.02
N ILE A 434 -3.19 -12.22 -0.03
CA ILE A 434 -2.44 -13.47 -0.09
C ILE A 434 -1.41 -13.59 1.04
N TYR A 435 -0.80 -12.47 1.47
CA TYR A 435 0.28 -12.48 2.45
C TYR A 435 -0.25 -12.68 3.86
N LEU A 436 -1.34 -12.00 4.22
CA LEU A 436 -1.97 -12.16 5.52
C LEU A 436 -2.61 -13.55 5.65
N ALA A 437 -3.20 -14.07 4.57
CA ALA A 437 -3.71 -15.43 4.54
C ALA A 437 -2.59 -16.45 4.71
N GLU A 438 -1.49 -16.33 3.96
CA GLU A 438 -0.32 -17.21 4.12
C GLU A 438 0.19 -17.17 5.58
N ASN A 439 0.42 -15.97 6.14
CA ASN A 439 0.90 -15.86 7.53
C ASN A 439 -0.06 -16.49 8.54
N LEU A 440 -1.37 -16.35 8.34
CA LEU A 440 -2.38 -16.98 9.20
C LEU A 440 -2.28 -18.50 9.14
N PHE A 441 -2.36 -19.08 7.94
CA PHE A 441 -2.38 -20.53 7.75
C PHE A 441 -1.04 -21.17 8.12
N ARG A 442 0.08 -20.46 7.94
CA ARG A 442 1.41 -20.87 8.38
C ARG A 442 1.49 -21.12 9.87
N SER A 443 0.78 -20.29 10.62
CA SER A 443 0.90 -20.20 12.07
C SER A 443 -0.05 -21.15 12.80
N LEU A 444 -0.91 -21.86 12.07
CA LEU A 444 -1.84 -22.81 12.67
C LEU A 444 -1.09 -24.02 13.24
N LYS A 445 -1.38 -24.37 14.49
CA LYS A 445 -0.88 -25.62 15.05
C LYS A 445 -1.48 -26.84 14.33
N PRO A 446 -0.77 -27.98 14.25
CA PRO A 446 -1.36 -29.25 13.82
C PRO A 446 -2.59 -29.55 14.66
N GLY A 447 -3.68 -30.00 14.05
CA GLY A 447 -4.93 -30.22 14.78
C GLY A 447 -5.92 -29.05 14.70
N CYS A 448 -5.48 -27.82 14.41
CA CYS A 448 -6.35 -26.64 14.38
C CYS A 448 -7.48 -26.76 13.34
N GLN A 449 -8.67 -26.34 13.73
CA GLN A 449 -9.84 -26.13 12.87
C GLN A 449 -9.92 -24.66 12.47
N VAL A 450 -10.36 -24.37 11.23
CA VAL A 450 -10.47 -23.00 10.72
C VAL A 450 -11.86 -22.74 10.15
N VAL A 451 -12.49 -21.65 10.59
CA VAL A 451 -13.77 -21.19 10.05
C VAL A 451 -13.58 -19.78 9.50
N LEU A 452 -13.75 -19.62 8.20
CA LEU A 452 -13.68 -18.33 7.52
C LEU A 452 -15.08 -17.78 7.32
N VAL A 453 -15.33 -16.57 7.80
CA VAL A 453 -16.61 -15.87 7.66
C VAL A 453 -16.40 -14.60 6.85
N GLY A 454 -17.22 -14.37 5.83
CA GLY A 454 -17.07 -13.17 4.99
C GLY A 454 -18.17 -13.00 3.95
N ASP A 455 -18.09 -11.91 3.21
CA ASP A 455 -18.97 -11.63 2.08
C ASP A 455 -18.13 -11.49 0.81
N ALA A 456 -18.29 -12.44 -0.12
CA ALA A 456 -17.52 -12.46 -1.37
C ALA A 456 -17.92 -11.33 -2.34
N ASP A 457 -19.07 -10.70 -2.12
CA ASP A 457 -19.58 -9.62 -2.96
C ASP A 457 -19.13 -8.23 -2.46
N GLN A 458 -18.52 -8.15 -1.27
CA GLN A 458 -17.88 -6.93 -0.77
C GLN A 458 -16.55 -6.65 -1.48
N LEU A 459 -16.04 -5.43 -1.26
CA LEU A 459 -14.72 -5.03 -1.74
C LEU A 459 -13.65 -6.07 -1.34
N PRO A 460 -12.81 -6.49 -2.29
CA PRO A 460 -11.71 -7.39 -2.00
C PRO A 460 -10.65 -6.70 -1.13
N SER A 461 -9.69 -7.49 -0.66
CA SER A 461 -8.53 -7.01 0.11
C SER A 461 -7.75 -5.89 -0.60
N VAL A 462 -7.12 -5.00 0.17
CA VAL A 462 -6.29 -3.92 -0.41
C VAL A 462 -5.02 -4.47 -1.04
N GLY A 463 -4.41 -5.49 -0.41
CA GLY A 463 -3.28 -6.22 -0.97
C GLY A 463 -3.68 -7.14 -2.13
N PRO A 464 -2.69 -7.79 -2.78
CA PRO A 464 -2.96 -8.62 -3.94
C PRO A 464 -3.56 -9.98 -3.59
N GLY A 465 -4.27 -10.54 -4.56
CA GLY A 465 -4.98 -11.82 -4.44
C GLY A 465 -6.46 -11.65 -4.12
N ALA A 466 -7.22 -12.72 -4.33
CA ALA A 466 -8.66 -12.77 -4.04
C ALA A 466 -8.98 -14.03 -3.21
N VAL A 467 -8.37 -14.15 -2.03
CA VAL A 467 -8.33 -15.40 -1.24
C VAL A 467 -9.73 -15.98 -1.05
N LEU A 468 -10.65 -15.27 -0.38
CA LEU A 468 -11.99 -15.80 -0.11
C LEU A 468 -12.71 -16.25 -1.40
N ARG A 469 -12.58 -15.49 -2.49
CA ARG A 469 -13.20 -15.84 -3.77
C ARG A 469 -12.61 -17.12 -4.35
N GLU A 470 -11.29 -17.25 -4.37
CA GLU A 470 -10.61 -18.45 -4.87
C GLU A 470 -10.95 -19.68 -4.03
N LEU A 471 -11.04 -19.53 -2.71
CA LEU A 471 -11.44 -20.64 -1.83
C LEU A 471 -12.88 -21.08 -2.10
N LEU A 472 -13.79 -20.14 -2.39
CA LEU A 472 -15.15 -20.47 -2.82
C LEU A 472 -15.15 -21.15 -4.20
N SER A 473 -14.31 -20.70 -5.14
CA SER A 473 -14.19 -21.27 -6.49
C SER A 473 -13.50 -22.63 -6.52
N CYS A 474 -12.72 -23.00 -5.49
CA CYS A 474 -12.06 -24.29 -5.36
C CYS A 474 -13.05 -25.47 -5.37
N GLY A 475 -14.25 -25.29 -4.81
CA GLY A 475 -15.31 -26.31 -4.80
C GLY A 475 -15.07 -27.52 -3.89
N GLN A 476 -13.87 -27.70 -3.35
CA GLN A 476 -13.54 -28.80 -2.41
C GLN A 476 -13.71 -28.41 -0.93
N ILE A 477 -13.73 -27.11 -0.63
CA ILE A 477 -13.91 -26.62 0.74
C ILE A 477 -15.41 -26.62 1.08
N PRO A 478 -15.83 -27.12 2.25
CA PRO A 478 -17.22 -27.00 2.70
C PRO A 478 -17.65 -25.54 2.81
N VAL A 479 -18.68 -25.16 2.04
CA VAL A 479 -19.23 -23.79 2.01
C VAL A 479 -20.69 -23.82 2.43
N VAL A 480 -21.08 -22.92 3.32
CA VAL A 480 -22.49 -22.63 3.61
C VAL A 480 -22.79 -21.16 3.29
N ARG A 481 -23.77 -20.93 2.41
CA ARG A 481 -24.20 -19.59 2.00
C ARG A 481 -25.51 -19.20 2.67
N LEU A 482 -25.49 -18.16 3.49
CA LEU A 482 -26.68 -17.57 4.10
C LEU A 482 -27.31 -16.57 3.13
N THR A 483 -28.56 -16.80 2.74
CA THR A 483 -29.27 -15.97 1.76
C THR A 483 -30.40 -15.14 2.37
N LYS A 484 -31.00 -15.59 3.48
CA LYS A 484 -32.12 -14.90 4.13
C LYS A 484 -31.64 -13.71 4.96
N ILE A 485 -32.21 -12.53 4.72
CA ILE A 485 -31.86 -11.25 5.37
C ILE A 485 -32.83 -10.98 6.55
N TYR A 486 -32.29 -10.58 7.70
CA TYR A 486 -33.01 -10.34 8.96
C TYR A 486 -32.76 -8.95 9.58
N ARG A 487 -31.74 -8.23 9.11
CA ARG A 487 -31.27 -6.96 9.72
C ARG A 487 -32.26 -5.80 9.59
N GLN A 488 -33.27 -5.96 8.75
CA GLN A 488 -34.29 -4.98 8.42
C GLN A 488 -35.63 -5.71 8.28
N ASP A 489 -36.75 -5.05 8.56
CA ASP A 489 -38.08 -5.60 8.26
C ASP A 489 -38.09 -6.14 6.82
N ALA A 490 -38.68 -7.32 6.62
CA ALA A 490 -38.74 -7.93 5.30
C ALA A 490 -39.36 -6.93 4.31
N GLY A 491 -38.53 -6.34 3.43
CA GLY A 491 -38.95 -5.28 2.51
C GLY A 491 -38.15 -3.97 2.54
N SER A 492 -37.11 -3.83 3.37
CA SER A 492 -36.29 -2.60 3.33
C SER A 492 -35.64 -2.37 1.94
N PRO A 493 -35.80 -1.17 1.35
CA PRO A 493 -35.21 -0.82 0.05
C PRO A 493 -33.68 -0.98 0.00
N ILE A 494 -32.98 -0.84 1.13
CA ILE A 494 -31.51 -0.99 1.18
C ILE A 494 -31.11 -2.44 0.87
N ALA A 495 -31.77 -3.41 1.49
CA ALA A 495 -31.47 -4.84 1.27
C ALA A 495 -31.85 -5.28 -0.15
N ILE A 496 -32.99 -4.80 -0.66
CA ILE A 496 -33.45 -5.05 -2.02
C ILE A 496 -32.46 -4.46 -3.03
N ASN A 497 -32.11 -3.18 -2.89
CA ASN A 497 -31.15 -2.52 -3.78
C ASN A 497 -29.76 -3.14 -3.70
N ALA A 498 -29.31 -3.59 -2.52
CA ALA A 498 -28.06 -4.31 -2.41
C ALA A 498 -28.09 -5.62 -3.24
N ALA A 499 -29.20 -6.36 -3.22
CA ALA A 499 -29.38 -7.54 -4.07
C ALA A 499 -29.44 -7.19 -5.56
N LEU A 500 -30.16 -6.14 -5.94
CA LEU A 500 -30.26 -5.66 -7.32
C LEU A 500 -28.90 -5.22 -7.86
N ILE A 501 -28.13 -4.47 -7.08
CA ILE A 501 -26.78 -4.02 -7.45
C ILE A 501 -25.84 -5.20 -7.63
N ARG A 502 -25.87 -6.21 -6.74
CA ARG A 502 -25.11 -7.45 -6.92
C ARG A 502 -25.47 -8.15 -8.23
N ALA A 503 -26.75 -8.19 -8.58
CA ALA A 503 -27.24 -8.78 -9.83
C ALA A 503 -26.96 -7.91 -11.07
N GLY A 504 -26.35 -6.74 -10.92
CA GLY A 504 -26.11 -5.80 -12.02
C GLY A 504 -27.38 -5.10 -12.53
N ASN A 505 -28.47 -5.14 -11.77
CA ASN A 505 -29.73 -4.50 -12.13
C ASN A 505 -29.67 -2.99 -11.85
N LEU A 506 -30.09 -2.20 -12.84
CA LEU A 506 -30.10 -0.73 -12.78
C LEU A 506 -31.41 -0.16 -12.21
N HIS A 507 -32.47 -0.97 -12.16
CA HIS A 507 -33.78 -0.55 -11.67
C HIS A 507 -33.84 -0.67 -10.15
N LEU A 508 -33.21 0.28 -9.46
CA LEU A 508 -33.23 0.36 -8.01
C LEU A 508 -34.57 0.94 -7.52
N GLU A 509 -34.98 0.53 -6.32
CA GLU A 509 -36.15 1.05 -5.62
C GLU A 509 -35.77 2.28 -4.81
N TYR A 510 -36.51 3.38 -4.98
CA TYR A 510 -36.26 4.62 -4.25
C TYR A 510 -37.39 4.92 -3.28
N GLY A 511 -37.04 5.52 -2.15
CA GLY A 511 -37.97 5.84 -1.08
C GLY A 511 -37.28 6.62 0.06
N PRO A 512 -37.95 6.79 1.21
CA PRO A 512 -37.41 7.55 2.34
C PRO A 512 -36.08 6.97 2.87
N ASP A 513 -35.93 5.65 2.80
CA ASP A 513 -34.76 4.91 3.31
C ASP A 513 -33.64 4.75 2.26
N PHE A 514 -33.93 4.99 0.97
CA PHE A 514 -32.96 4.90 -0.12
C PHE A 514 -33.23 5.96 -1.18
N GLU A 515 -32.41 6.99 -1.20
CA GLU A 515 -32.58 8.18 -2.03
C GLU A 515 -31.43 8.32 -3.04
N PHE A 516 -31.73 8.77 -4.26
CA PHE A 516 -30.73 9.18 -5.24
C PHE A 516 -31.03 10.61 -5.68
N ILE A 517 -30.10 11.51 -5.42
CA ILE A 517 -30.20 12.92 -5.78
C ILE A 517 -29.22 13.17 -6.92
N GLU A 518 -29.79 13.49 -8.08
CA GLU A 518 -29.02 13.71 -9.29
C GLU A 518 -28.36 15.08 -9.28
N SER A 519 -27.03 15.12 -9.40
CA SER A 519 -26.24 16.33 -9.52
C SER A 519 -24.94 16.03 -10.28
N ALA A 520 -24.74 16.69 -11.41
CA ALA A 520 -23.58 16.45 -12.28
C ALA A 520 -22.41 17.42 -12.03
N ASP A 521 -22.69 18.57 -11.40
CA ASP A 521 -21.65 19.55 -11.07
C ASP A 521 -21.01 19.21 -9.72
N LEU A 522 -19.67 19.22 -9.66
CA LEU A 522 -18.92 18.79 -8.48
C LEU A 522 -19.07 19.76 -7.30
N GLU A 523 -19.13 21.07 -7.53
CA GLU A 523 -19.27 22.07 -6.46
C GLU A 523 -20.71 22.06 -5.92
N CYS A 524 -21.70 22.02 -6.79
CA CYS A 524 -23.11 21.86 -6.42
C CYS A 524 -23.34 20.57 -5.65
N SER A 525 -22.77 19.46 -6.13
CA SER A 525 -22.81 18.17 -5.42
C SER A 525 -22.16 18.25 -4.05
N ALA A 526 -21.03 18.94 -3.92
CA ALA A 526 -20.35 19.12 -2.62
C ALA A 526 -21.22 19.92 -1.64
N GLY A 527 -21.81 21.04 -2.08
CA GLY A 527 -22.73 21.84 -1.26
C GLY A 527 -23.96 21.06 -0.82
N LEU A 528 -24.56 20.28 -1.73
CA LEU A 528 -25.68 19.39 -1.41
C LEU A 528 -25.28 18.31 -0.40
N ILE A 529 -24.11 17.69 -0.57
CA ILE A 529 -23.58 16.70 0.37
C ILE A 529 -23.38 17.31 1.77
N GLU A 530 -22.89 18.55 1.85
CA GLU A 530 -22.73 19.27 3.12
C GLU A 530 -24.07 19.49 3.82
N GLU A 531 -25.08 19.99 3.09
CA GLU A 531 -26.43 20.20 3.62
C GLU A 531 -27.06 18.90 4.12
N LEU A 532 -26.98 17.85 3.30
CA LEU A 532 -27.50 16.52 3.64
C LEU A 532 -26.79 15.94 4.86
N TYR A 533 -25.46 16.09 4.94
CA TYR A 533 -24.70 15.61 6.08
C TYR A 533 -25.16 16.28 7.37
N LEU A 534 -25.33 17.61 7.37
CA LEU A 534 -25.83 18.33 8.55
C LEU A 534 -27.24 17.92 8.94
N ARG A 535 -28.12 17.74 7.95
CA ARG A 535 -29.49 17.25 8.19
C ARG A 535 -29.50 15.88 8.84
N GLU A 536 -28.69 14.95 8.34
CA GLU A 536 -28.61 13.60 8.89
C GLU A 536 -27.93 13.58 10.25
N VAL A 537 -26.89 14.40 10.46
CA VAL A 537 -26.22 14.56 11.76
C VAL A 537 -27.18 15.11 12.80
N GLY A 538 -28.06 16.05 12.44
CA GLY A 538 -29.11 16.54 13.33
C GLY A 538 -30.14 15.46 13.72
N ARG A 539 -30.31 14.41 12.90
CA ARG A 539 -31.26 13.31 13.14
C ARG A 539 -30.65 12.16 13.93
N PHE A 540 -29.44 11.75 13.59
CA PHE A 540 -28.81 10.52 14.10
C PHE A 540 -27.58 10.78 14.98
N GLY A 541 -27.06 12.01 15.01
CA GLY A 541 -25.80 12.36 15.65
C GLY A 541 -24.59 12.09 14.76
N VAL A 542 -23.48 12.79 15.03
CA VAL A 542 -22.26 12.77 14.21
C VAL A 542 -21.66 11.36 14.09
N ASP A 543 -21.79 10.53 15.12
CA ASP A 543 -21.18 9.19 15.15
C ASP A 543 -21.96 8.16 14.33
N ASN A 544 -23.27 8.38 14.13
CA ASN A 544 -24.15 7.47 13.41
C ASN A 544 -24.35 7.84 11.94
N VAL A 545 -23.66 8.90 11.46
CA VAL A 545 -23.70 9.33 10.06
C VAL A 545 -22.33 9.18 9.43
N ALA A 546 -22.28 8.50 8.28
CA ALA A 546 -21.07 8.39 7.47
C ALA A 546 -21.25 9.05 6.11
N LEU A 547 -20.27 9.89 5.76
CA LEU A 547 -20.09 10.37 4.40
C LEU A 547 -18.96 9.58 3.73
N LEU A 548 -19.32 8.82 2.69
CA LEU A 548 -18.42 7.96 1.96
C LEU A 548 -18.15 8.51 0.55
N SER A 549 -16.87 8.69 0.22
CA SER A 549 -16.44 9.06 -1.12
C SER A 549 -15.48 8.01 -1.70
N PRO A 550 -15.61 7.62 -2.98
CA PRO A 550 -14.67 6.70 -3.62
C PRO A 550 -13.24 7.26 -3.67
N PHE A 551 -13.08 8.59 -3.57
CA PHE A 551 -11.82 9.26 -3.88
C PHE A 551 -11.38 10.25 -2.79
N ARG A 552 -10.07 10.31 -2.52
CA ARG A 552 -9.50 11.09 -1.40
C ARG A 552 -9.08 12.51 -1.78
N LYS A 553 -8.54 12.74 -2.97
CA LYS A 553 -7.93 14.01 -3.45
C LYS A 553 -8.47 14.40 -4.83
N LYS A 554 -8.25 15.64 -5.29
CA LYS A 554 -8.50 16.11 -6.69
C LYS A 554 -9.94 16.39 -7.13
N THR A 555 -10.91 16.42 -6.21
CA THR A 555 -12.29 16.87 -6.51
C THR A 555 -12.91 17.49 -5.26
N GLU A 556 -13.92 18.31 -5.47
CA GLU A 556 -14.72 19.05 -4.49
C GLU A 556 -15.54 18.09 -3.61
N THR A 557 -15.95 16.95 -4.18
CA THR A 557 -16.64 15.84 -3.50
C THR A 557 -15.67 14.79 -2.92
N GLY A 558 -14.37 15.07 -2.92
CA GLY A 558 -13.35 14.21 -2.34
C GLY A 558 -13.22 14.40 -0.83
N VAL A 559 -12.76 13.34 -0.13
CA VAL A 559 -12.61 13.34 1.34
C VAL A 559 -11.82 14.55 1.87
N ASN A 560 -10.71 14.91 1.20
CA ASN A 560 -9.86 16.01 1.66
C ASN A 560 -10.48 17.41 1.47
N ALA A 561 -11.40 17.57 0.52
CA ALA A 561 -12.10 18.83 0.28
C ALA A 561 -13.30 18.99 1.22
N LEU A 562 -14.04 17.91 1.45
CA LEU A 562 -15.24 17.90 2.28
C LEU A 562 -14.92 18.00 3.78
N ASN A 563 -13.89 17.29 4.27
CA ASN A 563 -13.60 17.25 5.72
C ASN A 563 -13.43 18.63 6.38
N PRO A 564 -12.63 19.57 5.82
CA PRO A 564 -12.52 20.92 6.38
C PRO A 564 -13.84 21.68 6.37
N LYS A 565 -14.62 21.60 5.27
CA LYS A 565 -15.92 22.28 5.14
C LYS A 565 -16.92 21.74 6.18
N LEU A 566 -17.04 20.42 6.29
CA LEU A 566 -17.91 19.76 7.27
C LEU A 566 -17.53 20.08 8.71
N ARG A 567 -16.23 20.15 9.01
CA ARG A 567 -15.76 20.56 10.34
C ARG A 567 -16.29 21.94 10.72
N GLU A 568 -16.24 22.92 9.82
CA GLU A 568 -16.69 24.28 10.15
C GLU A 568 -18.19 24.33 10.51
N TRP A 569 -18.99 23.43 9.94
CA TRP A 569 -20.40 23.33 10.27
C TRP A 569 -20.67 22.51 11.54
N VAL A 570 -20.04 21.35 11.69
CA VAL A 570 -20.31 20.41 12.80
C VAL A 570 -19.58 20.82 14.07
N ASN A 571 -18.36 21.33 13.95
CA ASN A 571 -17.52 21.77 15.05
C ASN A 571 -17.00 23.19 14.80
N PRO A 572 -17.87 24.22 14.78
CA PRO A 572 -17.48 25.59 14.45
C PRO A 572 -16.43 26.15 15.42
N LYS A 573 -15.64 27.11 14.93
CA LYS A 573 -14.62 27.80 15.73
C LYS A 573 -15.27 28.60 16.86
N SER A 574 -14.71 28.46 18.05
CA SER A 574 -15.11 29.20 19.26
C SER A 574 -13.87 29.58 20.05
N PRO A 575 -13.85 30.73 20.78
CA PRO A 575 -12.77 31.09 21.69
C PRO A 575 -12.42 29.99 22.71
N ASP A 576 -13.41 29.19 23.13
CA ASP A 576 -13.24 28.12 24.12
C ASP A 576 -12.67 26.81 23.53
N LYS A 577 -12.46 26.76 22.20
CA LYS A 577 -11.96 25.57 21.50
C LYS A 577 -10.53 25.82 21.02
N PRO A 578 -9.51 25.31 21.74
CA PRO A 578 -8.14 25.39 21.26
C PRO A 578 -7.97 24.68 19.90
N GLU A 579 -7.01 25.17 19.11
CA GLU A 579 -6.67 24.65 17.79
C GLU A 579 -5.16 24.42 17.68
N VAL A 580 -4.76 23.40 16.93
CA VAL A 580 -3.37 23.13 16.59
C VAL A 580 -3.23 22.82 15.11
N SER A 581 -2.21 23.39 14.47
CA SER A 581 -1.89 23.14 13.06
C SER A 581 -0.67 22.24 12.92
N HIS A 582 -0.77 21.20 12.08
CA HIS A 582 0.35 20.38 11.67
C HIS A 582 0.42 20.33 10.13
N GLY A 583 1.42 21.02 9.56
CA GLY A 583 1.52 21.21 8.11
C GLY A 583 0.33 21.97 7.54
N LYS A 584 -0.47 21.31 6.68
CA LYS A 584 -1.71 21.87 6.11
C LYS A 584 -2.98 21.47 6.88
N ARG A 585 -2.85 20.62 7.90
CA ARG A 585 -3.97 20.11 8.69
C ARG A 585 -4.17 20.99 9.92
N LEU A 586 -5.43 21.23 10.27
CA LEU A 586 -5.84 21.92 11.48
C LEU A 586 -6.71 20.96 12.29
N PHE A 587 -6.42 20.83 13.58
CA PHE A 587 -7.19 20.04 14.53
C PHE A 587 -7.75 20.98 15.61
N ARG A 588 -9.01 20.77 15.97
CA ARG A 588 -9.77 21.58 16.93
C ARG A 588 -10.31 20.67 18.04
N LEU A 589 -10.43 21.21 19.25
CA LEU A 589 -11.13 20.53 20.34
C LEU A 589 -12.54 20.10 19.87
N GLY A 590 -12.89 18.83 20.09
CA GLY A 590 -14.14 18.22 19.64
C GLY A 590 -14.11 17.66 18.21
N ASP A 591 -12.98 17.73 17.50
CA ASP A 591 -12.92 17.16 16.15
C ASP A 591 -13.04 15.64 16.14
N LYS A 592 -13.85 15.14 15.20
CA LYS A 592 -13.89 13.74 14.82
C LYS A 592 -12.68 13.41 13.95
N VAL A 593 -11.78 12.59 14.48
CA VAL A 593 -10.51 12.19 13.85
C VAL A 593 -10.43 10.69 13.63
N MET A 594 -9.55 10.27 12.73
CA MET A 594 -9.28 8.88 12.41
C MET A 594 -7.79 8.61 12.47
N GLN A 595 -7.42 7.52 13.14
CA GLN A 595 -6.07 6.99 13.16
C GLN A 595 -5.71 6.42 11.77
N THR A 596 -4.52 6.71 11.28
CA THR A 596 -4.06 6.29 9.93
C THR A 596 -3.05 5.16 9.92
N ARG A 597 -2.50 4.77 11.08
CA ARG A 597 -1.58 3.64 11.27
C ARG A 597 -1.83 2.96 12.61
N ASN A 598 -1.57 1.66 12.73
CA ASN A 598 -1.71 0.95 13.99
C ASN A 598 -0.70 1.48 15.01
N VAL A 599 -1.15 1.79 16.23
CA VAL A 599 -0.30 2.15 17.37
C VAL A 599 -0.93 1.54 18.63
N GLU A 600 -0.19 0.65 19.29
CA GLU A 600 -0.63 -0.01 20.53
C GLU A 600 -2.02 -0.68 20.38
N ASP A 601 -3.03 -0.17 21.09
CA ASP A 601 -4.43 -0.62 21.11
C ASP A 601 -5.35 0.15 20.15
N VAL A 602 -4.84 1.14 19.41
CA VAL A 602 -5.57 1.90 18.39
C VAL A 602 -5.17 1.44 17.00
N SER A 603 -6.15 1.00 16.21
CA SER A 603 -5.95 0.47 14.86
C SER A 603 -6.11 1.55 13.79
N ASN A 604 -5.49 1.34 12.63
CA ASN A 604 -5.73 2.12 11.43
C ASN A 604 -7.21 2.06 11.04
N GLY A 605 -7.82 3.23 10.87
CA GLY A 605 -9.24 3.38 10.61
C GLY A 605 -10.09 3.58 11.87
N ASP A 606 -9.55 3.43 13.08
CA ASP A 606 -10.28 3.78 14.31
C ASP A 606 -10.61 5.27 14.32
N ILE A 607 -11.85 5.59 14.71
CA ILE A 607 -12.36 6.96 14.81
C ILE A 607 -12.41 7.29 16.29
N GLY A 608 -12.01 8.51 16.61
CA GLY A 608 -12.10 9.07 17.95
C GLY A 608 -12.41 10.56 17.89
N THR A 609 -12.59 11.15 19.06
CA THR A 609 -12.90 12.57 19.23
C THR A 609 -11.79 13.23 20.02
N ILE A 610 -11.35 14.41 19.59
CA ILE A 610 -10.36 15.20 20.35
C ILE A 610 -11.01 15.74 21.62
N THR A 611 -10.53 15.32 22.78
CA THR A 611 -11.07 15.70 24.10
C THR A 611 -10.25 16.76 24.82
N ALA A 612 -8.97 16.94 24.46
CA ALA A 612 -8.15 18.01 24.99
C ALA A 612 -7.02 18.41 24.01
N ILE A 613 -6.68 19.70 24.00
CA ILE A 613 -5.47 20.21 23.33
C ILE A 613 -4.77 21.11 24.35
N ALA A 614 -3.62 20.66 24.83
CA ALA A 614 -2.79 21.41 25.78
C ALA A 614 -1.52 21.89 25.08
N ARG A 615 -0.98 23.01 25.55
CA ARG A 615 0.33 23.53 25.14
C ARG A 615 1.30 23.31 26.28
N GLU A 616 2.35 22.53 26.04
CA GLU A 616 3.46 22.33 26.96
C GLU A 616 4.69 23.00 26.34
N ASP A 617 5.15 24.11 26.95
CA ASP A 617 6.22 24.97 26.45
C ASP A 617 6.04 25.42 24.98
N SER A 618 6.78 24.80 24.06
CA SER A 618 6.80 25.04 22.62
C SER A 618 6.07 23.96 21.79
N ASP A 619 5.60 22.88 22.42
CA ASP A 619 4.93 21.77 21.75
C ASP A 619 3.46 21.65 22.18
N PHE A 620 2.66 21.02 21.32
CA PHE A 620 1.26 20.70 21.60
C PHE A 620 1.10 19.23 21.93
N LEU A 621 0.20 18.97 22.88
CA LEU A 621 -0.26 17.64 23.28
C LEU A 621 -1.76 17.53 22.99
N VAL A 622 -2.12 16.66 22.05
CA VAL A 622 -3.51 16.40 21.65
C VAL A 622 -3.97 15.08 22.26
N THR A 623 -5.09 15.11 22.99
CA THR A 623 -5.71 13.92 23.57
C THR A 623 -6.93 13.52 22.74
N VAL A 624 -6.96 12.27 22.31
CA VAL A 624 -8.05 11.69 21.50
C VAL A 624 -8.65 10.53 22.29
N ASP A 625 -9.97 10.54 22.41
CA ASP A 625 -10.75 9.42 22.93
C ASP A 625 -11.30 8.58 21.77
N PHE A 626 -10.89 7.31 21.70
CA PHE A 626 -11.35 6.36 20.69
C PHE A 626 -12.51 5.47 21.17
N GLY A 627 -13.09 5.78 22.33
CA GLY A 627 -14.14 4.99 23.00
C GLY A 627 -13.57 3.85 23.84
N ASP A 628 -14.41 3.29 24.72
CA ASP A 628 -14.11 2.12 25.57
C ASP A 628 -12.87 2.30 26.47
N GLY A 629 -12.67 3.52 26.98
CA GLY A 629 -11.51 3.86 27.83
C GLY A 629 -10.18 4.00 27.07
N ARG A 630 -10.19 3.93 25.73
CA ARG A 630 -9.00 4.04 24.89
C ARG A 630 -8.68 5.50 24.59
N VAL A 631 -7.99 6.14 25.52
CA VAL A 631 -7.55 7.54 25.39
C VAL A 631 -6.07 7.59 25.05
N LYS A 632 -5.71 8.30 23.97
CA LYS A 632 -4.32 8.47 23.52
C LYS A 632 -3.89 9.92 23.44
N LYS A 633 -2.63 10.14 23.78
CA LYS A 633 -1.97 11.44 23.72
C LYS A 633 -0.98 11.46 22.56
N TYR A 634 -1.08 12.49 21.72
CA TYR A 634 -0.26 12.71 20.54
C TYR A 634 0.53 13.99 20.72
N ASP A 635 1.85 13.87 20.70
CA ASP A 635 2.75 15.01 20.57
C ASP A 635 2.73 15.58 19.13
N SER A 636 3.35 16.74 18.94
CA SER A 636 3.35 17.46 17.67
C SER A 636 4.01 16.69 16.51
N SER A 637 4.90 15.72 16.79
CA SER A 637 5.52 14.87 15.77
C SER A 637 4.61 13.73 15.31
N LYS A 638 3.74 13.22 16.20
CA LYS A 638 2.81 12.12 15.92
C LYS A 638 1.46 12.56 15.35
N LEU A 639 1.20 13.86 15.22
CA LEU A 639 -0.03 14.38 14.60
C LEU A 639 -0.19 13.98 13.13
N GLU A 640 0.88 13.58 12.44
CA GLU A 640 0.78 13.04 11.08
C GLU A 640 -0.07 11.75 11.00
N LEU A 641 -0.19 11.03 12.12
CA LEU A 641 -0.93 9.78 12.25
C LEU A 641 -2.45 10.00 12.30
N LEU A 642 -2.91 11.24 12.47
CA LEU A 642 -4.33 11.60 12.51
C LEU A 642 -4.78 12.28 11.21
N ASP A 643 -5.99 11.95 10.77
CA ASP A 643 -6.76 12.64 9.72
C ASP A 643 -8.14 13.01 10.28
N LEU A 644 -8.81 14.03 9.72
CA LEU A 644 -10.23 14.27 9.99
C LEU A 644 -11.11 13.10 9.46
N ALA A 645 -12.24 12.87 10.11
CA ALA A 645 -13.07 11.70 9.87
C ALA A 645 -14.59 11.97 9.72
N TYR A 646 -14.97 13.20 9.37
CA TYR A 646 -16.36 13.53 9.01
C TYR A 646 -16.74 12.86 7.68
N ALA A 647 -15.82 12.90 6.71
CA ALA A 647 -15.84 12.14 5.46
C ALA A 647 -14.72 11.09 5.47
N THR A 648 -15.00 9.91 4.91
CA THR A 648 -14.00 8.85 4.75
C THR A 648 -14.16 8.13 3.40
N THR A 649 -13.22 7.26 3.07
CA THR A 649 -13.31 6.42 1.87
C THR A 649 -14.08 5.14 2.17
N VAL A 650 -14.71 4.55 1.15
CA VAL A 650 -15.45 3.29 1.29
C VAL A 650 -14.57 2.19 1.90
N HIS A 651 -13.34 2.03 1.41
CA HIS A 651 -12.36 1.07 1.95
C HIS A 651 -12.12 1.23 3.46
N LYS A 652 -11.99 2.47 3.96
CA LYS A 652 -11.77 2.74 5.38
C LYS A 652 -13.02 2.57 6.24
N SER A 653 -14.19 2.42 5.63
CA SER A 653 -15.46 2.15 6.32
C SER A 653 -15.79 0.66 6.45
N GLN A 654 -14.97 -0.24 5.89
CA GLN A 654 -15.16 -1.68 6.02
C GLN A 654 -15.19 -2.12 7.50
N GLY A 655 -16.08 -3.06 7.83
CA GLY A 655 -16.34 -3.50 9.20
C GLY A 655 -17.18 -2.54 10.06
N ALA A 656 -17.35 -1.26 9.66
CA ALA A 656 -18.19 -0.29 10.37
C ALA A 656 -19.65 -0.32 9.86
N GLU A 657 -20.58 0.18 10.69
CA GLU A 657 -21.99 0.37 10.31
C GLU A 657 -22.51 1.68 10.89
N TYR A 658 -23.40 2.32 10.15
CA TYR A 658 -23.95 3.65 10.48
C TYR A 658 -25.46 3.63 10.28
N ASP A 659 -26.19 4.49 10.98
CA ASP A 659 -27.64 4.60 10.79
C ASP A 659 -27.96 5.23 9.44
N SER A 660 -27.23 6.29 9.07
CA SER A 660 -27.38 6.98 7.77
C SER A 660 -26.05 7.06 7.03
N VAL A 661 -26.05 6.73 5.74
CA VAL A 661 -24.86 6.77 4.88
C VAL A 661 -25.14 7.62 3.66
N ILE A 662 -24.30 8.63 3.46
CA ILE A 662 -24.29 9.48 2.27
C ILE A 662 -23.12 9.05 1.39
N ILE A 663 -23.37 8.86 0.09
CA ILE A 663 -22.37 8.33 -0.84
C ILE A 663 -22.26 9.27 -2.04
N SER A 664 -21.04 9.76 -2.31
CA SER A 664 -20.73 10.52 -3.52
C SER A 664 -20.51 9.57 -4.70
N VAL A 665 -21.28 9.73 -5.79
CA VAL A 665 -21.19 8.89 -7.00
C VAL A 665 -21.02 9.78 -8.24
N GLN A 666 -19.77 10.16 -8.53
CA GLN A 666 -19.45 11.14 -9.58
C GLN A 666 -18.70 10.50 -10.75
N SER A 667 -18.94 10.93 -12.00
CA SER A 667 -18.20 10.40 -13.16
C SER A 667 -16.72 10.75 -13.08
N ALA A 668 -16.36 11.86 -12.40
CA ALA A 668 -14.98 12.21 -12.08
C ALA A 668 -14.24 11.11 -11.27
N HIS A 669 -14.97 10.23 -10.59
CA HIS A 669 -14.42 9.12 -9.80
C HIS A 669 -14.49 7.78 -10.53
N ALA A 670 -14.81 7.76 -11.83
CA ALA A 670 -15.02 6.57 -12.67
C ALA A 670 -13.99 5.44 -12.45
N VAL A 671 -12.72 5.81 -12.29
CA VAL A 671 -11.61 4.86 -12.10
C VAL A 671 -11.84 3.93 -10.91
N MET A 672 -12.43 4.43 -9.81
CA MET A 672 -12.72 3.67 -8.59
C MET A 672 -14.14 3.09 -8.55
N LEU A 673 -15.05 3.58 -9.41
CA LEU A 673 -16.45 3.15 -9.39
C LEU A 673 -16.60 1.76 -9.97
N ASN A 674 -16.84 0.79 -9.09
CA ASN A 674 -17.14 -0.60 -9.44
C ASN A 674 -18.25 -1.14 -8.53
N ARG A 675 -18.81 -2.30 -8.88
CA ARG A 675 -19.95 -2.89 -8.20
C ARG A 675 -19.63 -3.25 -6.73
N PRO A 676 -18.51 -3.92 -6.40
CA PRO A 676 -18.15 -4.20 -5.02
C PRO A 676 -18.01 -2.95 -4.16
N LEU A 677 -17.47 -1.85 -4.69
CA LEU A 677 -17.33 -0.57 -3.98
C LEU A 677 -18.70 0.01 -3.62
N LEU A 678 -19.61 0.09 -4.60
CA LEU A 678 -20.95 0.59 -4.36
C LEU A 678 -21.72 -0.30 -3.38
N TYR A 679 -21.68 -1.62 -3.58
CA TYR A 679 -22.31 -2.60 -2.70
C TYR A 679 -21.79 -2.52 -1.26
N THR A 680 -20.47 -2.37 -1.09
CA THR A 680 -19.86 -2.21 0.24
C THR A 680 -20.32 -0.92 0.90
N ALA A 681 -20.40 0.18 0.16
CA ALA A 681 -20.81 1.48 0.67
C ALA A 681 -22.28 1.49 1.15
N ILE A 682 -23.22 1.00 0.34
CA ILE A 682 -24.64 0.97 0.71
C ILE A 682 -24.91 0.04 1.90
N THR A 683 -24.17 -1.07 2.01
CA THR A 683 -24.38 -2.05 3.08
C THR A 683 -23.84 -1.61 4.44
N ARG A 684 -23.10 -0.49 4.49
CA ARG A 684 -22.73 0.16 5.75
C ARG A 684 -23.93 0.78 6.45
N ALA A 685 -25.00 1.12 5.71
CA ALA A 685 -26.21 1.71 6.28
C ALA A 685 -27.10 0.70 6.99
N LYS A 686 -27.66 1.09 8.14
CA LYS A 686 -28.69 0.35 8.86
C LYS A 686 -30.10 0.84 8.50
N LYS A 687 -30.30 2.16 8.40
CA LYS A 687 -31.63 2.78 8.24
C LYS A 687 -31.76 3.57 6.94
N ARG A 688 -30.76 4.37 6.56
CA ARG A 688 -30.87 5.27 5.40
C ARG A 688 -29.63 5.30 4.51
N VAL A 689 -29.84 5.31 3.20
CA VAL A 689 -28.82 5.55 2.16
C VAL A 689 -29.22 6.75 1.31
N ILE A 690 -28.29 7.67 1.11
CA ILE A 690 -28.46 8.81 0.19
C ILE A 690 -27.29 8.83 -0.79
N LEU A 691 -27.59 8.60 -2.06
CA LEU A 691 -26.63 8.69 -3.16
C LEU A 691 -26.69 10.09 -3.77
N VAL A 692 -25.55 10.76 -3.93
CA VAL A 692 -25.46 12.08 -4.57
C VAL A 692 -24.50 12.03 -5.74
N GLY A 693 -24.98 12.36 -6.93
CA GLY A 693 -24.12 12.50 -8.11
C GLY A 693 -24.82 12.16 -9.42
N GLU A 694 -24.09 11.55 -10.35
CA GLU A 694 -24.58 11.34 -11.72
C GLU A 694 -25.21 9.97 -11.91
N ARG A 695 -26.35 9.91 -12.62
CA ARG A 695 -26.98 8.63 -12.99
C ARG A 695 -26.02 7.76 -13.81
N LYS A 696 -25.25 8.38 -14.72
CA LYS A 696 -24.23 7.70 -15.53
C LYS A 696 -23.16 7.02 -14.66
N ALA A 697 -22.70 7.70 -13.61
CA ALA A 697 -21.71 7.18 -12.68
C ALA A 697 -22.25 5.99 -11.88
N LEU A 698 -23.51 6.06 -11.43
CA LEU A 698 -24.20 4.96 -10.78
C LEU A 698 -24.32 3.72 -11.70
N CYS A 699 -24.77 3.92 -12.94
CA CYS A 699 -24.89 2.84 -13.92
C CYS A 699 -23.54 2.19 -14.24
N MET A 700 -22.48 3.01 -14.38
CA MET A 700 -21.12 2.52 -14.58
C MET A 700 -20.64 1.68 -13.40
N ALA A 701 -20.86 2.14 -12.17
CA ALA A 701 -20.50 1.39 -10.96
C ALA A 701 -21.18 0.01 -10.93
N ILE A 702 -22.49 -0.05 -11.21
CA ILE A 702 -23.27 -1.31 -11.16
C ILE A 702 -22.82 -2.31 -12.24
N ARG A 703 -22.47 -1.83 -13.44
CA ARG A 703 -22.07 -2.69 -14.56
C ARG A 703 -20.63 -3.19 -14.47
N ARG A 704 -19.74 -2.46 -13.80
CA ARG A 704 -18.31 -2.72 -13.80
C ARG A 704 -17.91 -3.79 -12.77
N THR A 705 -17.44 -4.93 -13.28
CA THR A 705 -17.00 -6.12 -12.52
C THR A 705 -15.52 -6.47 -12.70
N ASP A 706 -14.75 -5.64 -13.39
CA ASP A 706 -13.33 -5.88 -13.68
C ASP A 706 -12.49 -6.05 -12.41
N THR A 707 -12.81 -5.33 -11.33
CA THR A 707 -12.14 -5.50 -10.02
C THR A 707 -12.47 -6.81 -9.33
N GLU A 708 -13.51 -7.52 -9.76
CA GLU A 708 -13.81 -8.85 -9.24
C GLU A 708 -12.75 -9.85 -9.76
N HIS A 709 -12.28 -9.70 -11.00
CA HIS A 709 -11.36 -10.63 -11.66
C HIS A 709 -9.89 -10.30 -11.40
N ARG A 710 -9.40 -10.65 -10.21
CA ARG A 710 -7.97 -10.65 -9.91
C ARG A 710 -7.33 -11.92 -10.47
N ASN A 711 -6.28 -11.77 -11.29
CA ASN A 711 -5.44 -12.89 -11.69
C ASN A 711 -4.76 -13.53 -10.47
N THR A 712 -5.21 -14.73 -10.12
CA THR A 712 -4.64 -15.63 -9.13
C THR A 712 -4.98 -17.04 -9.59
N GLN A 713 -4.20 -18.04 -9.19
CA GLN A 713 -4.46 -19.44 -9.48
C GLN A 713 -4.54 -20.28 -8.20
N LEU A 714 -4.88 -19.65 -7.07
CA LEU A 714 -4.95 -20.31 -5.77
C LEU A 714 -5.92 -21.50 -5.79
N ALA A 715 -7.12 -21.35 -6.37
CA ALA A 715 -8.10 -22.44 -6.47
C ALA A 715 -7.51 -23.64 -7.23
N ARG A 716 -6.89 -23.39 -8.38
CA ARG A 716 -6.27 -24.43 -9.21
C ARG A 716 -5.09 -25.09 -8.49
N ARG A 717 -4.23 -24.32 -7.83
CA ARG A 717 -3.09 -24.87 -7.05
C ARG A 717 -3.54 -25.75 -5.89
N ILE A 718 -4.66 -25.43 -5.23
CA ILE A 718 -5.24 -26.28 -4.19
C ILE A 718 -5.67 -27.62 -4.80
N LEU A 719 -6.38 -27.59 -5.94
CA LEU A 719 -6.82 -28.80 -6.64
C LEU A 719 -5.64 -29.67 -7.07
N ASP A 720 -4.65 -29.10 -7.74
CA ASP A 720 -3.45 -29.82 -8.17
C ASP A 720 -2.71 -30.44 -6.97
N ARG A 721 -2.62 -29.72 -5.83
CA ARG A 721 -1.99 -30.28 -4.62
C ARG A 721 -2.80 -31.39 -3.98
N LEU A 722 -4.13 -31.31 -4.01
CA LEU A 722 -4.99 -32.39 -3.53
C LEU A 722 -4.85 -33.65 -4.40
N GLU A 723 -4.71 -33.50 -5.72
CA GLU A 723 -4.43 -34.61 -6.63
C GLU A 723 -3.08 -35.26 -6.30
N GLN A 724 -2.02 -34.47 -6.14
CA GLN A 724 -0.70 -34.97 -5.72
C GLN A 724 -0.74 -35.73 -4.39
N LEU A 725 -1.43 -35.18 -3.38
CA LEU A 725 -1.55 -35.85 -2.07
C LEU A 725 -2.29 -37.19 -2.16
N ARG A 726 -3.30 -37.30 -3.05
CA ARG A 726 -4.00 -38.57 -3.29
C ARG A 726 -3.09 -39.60 -3.94
N GLU A 727 -2.26 -39.19 -4.90
CA GLU A 727 -1.27 -40.05 -5.55
C GLU A 727 -0.19 -40.50 -4.55
N GLU A 728 0.34 -39.59 -3.73
CA GLU A 728 1.32 -39.87 -2.66
C GLU A 728 0.77 -40.94 -1.68
N ASN A 729 -0.49 -40.81 -1.25
CA ASN A 729 -1.15 -41.76 -0.35
C ASN A 729 -1.43 -43.13 -0.98
N GLN A 730 -1.68 -43.19 -2.30
CA GLN A 730 -1.90 -44.46 -3.01
C GLN A 730 -0.60 -45.25 -3.20
N HIS A 731 0.52 -44.59 -3.47
CA HIS A 731 1.82 -45.26 -3.66
C HIS A 731 2.50 -45.64 -2.34
N GLY A 732 2.26 -44.90 -1.25
CA GLY A 732 2.78 -45.23 0.09
C GLY A 732 2.18 -46.49 0.72
N ASN A 733 1.01 -46.94 0.27
CA ASN A 733 0.37 -48.19 0.75
C ASN A 733 0.81 -49.46 -0.01
N VAL A 734 1.74 -49.33 -0.97
CA VAL A 734 2.28 -50.45 -1.77
C VAL A 734 3.76 -50.73 -1.43
N SER A 735 4.30 -50.05 -0.40
CA SER A 735 5.71 -50.19 0.05
C SER A 735 5.84 -51.07 1.28
#